data_AF-A0A848DGB6-F1
#
_entry.id   AF-A0A848DGB6-F1
#
_cell.length_a   1.000
_cell.length_b   1.000
_cell.length_c   1.000
_cell.angle_alpha   90.00
_cell.angle_beta   90.00
_cell.angle_gamma   90.00
#
_symmetry.space_group_name_H-M   'P 1'
#
loop_
_entity.id
_entity.type
_entity.pdbx_description
1 polymer ?
#
loop_
_entity_poly.entity_id
_entity_poly.type
_entity_poly.pdbx_seq_one_letter_code
_entity_poly.pdbx_strand_id
1 'polypeptide(L)'
;MLEDVATTTRPREDLKHRFGSWLLHDVSDRPGGRAGPHARPHPEREGHPWWKVMCLTGVDYFSTLGYQPAIAALAAGILSPLATIVLVLVTLLGALPVYRRVAEESPHGEGSIAILERLLPFWRGKIFVLILLGFAATDFMITMTLSAADATAHLVENPLVPHALEDDRVGITLVLLALLGGVFLAGFTEAITIAVALVGVFLSLNLVVVVTGLWHVATAAEVFIDWTRLLVSQYPNPLHMVAVALLVFPKLALGLSGFETGVAVMPLVEGDPNDTEERPLGRIRRTKKLLTTAALIMSGFLITSSLITTLLIPAPEFQPGGAANGRALAYLAHEHLGQWFGSAYDVSTIVILWFAGASAMAGLLNLVPRYLPRYGMAPRWAQAVRPLVLVFTTIAFLVTILFDADVDAQGGAYATGVLVLITSAAIAVTLSARRRRQPRATVAFAAISVVFVYATITNMVERPEGVKIASCFIAGIMIVSFLSRVIRSFELRVTAVDLDETAERFIRELSPGPIRLIAHEPPSERDGRSIDEEYRAKLAEERAGHHIPDPDKVLLVEVEVTDPSDFETELCVRGEQRGPYRVLRVSGPAVPNAIAALLLHIRDMTGVPPHIYFDWTEGNPVKHLLRYLFFGDGEVAPVTREILREAEPDPRRRPAVHVG
;
A
#
# COMPACT_ATOMS: atom_id res chain seq x y z
N MET A 1 66.82 7.00 8.53
CA MET A 1 66.38 6.89 7.12
C MET A 1 65.66 5.56 6.98
N LEU A 2 64.39 5.54 7.40
CA LEU A 2 63.47 4.43 7.18
C LEU A 2 62.13 5.12 6.91
N GLU A 3 61.72 5.10 5.64
CA GLU A 3 60.49 5.68 5.12
C GLU A 3 59.29 4.83 5.54
N ASP A 4 58.26 5.50 6.07
CA ASP A 4 56.91 4.99 6.21
C ASP A 4 56.30 4.77 4.81
N VAL A 5 56.17 3.51 4.42
CA VAL A 5 55.28 3.11 3.32
C VAL A 5 53.89 2.89 3.91
N ALA A 6 53.11 3.96 3.99
CA ALA A 6 51.67 3.88 4.19
C ALA A 6 51.01 3.33 2.91
N THR A 7 50.59 2.08 2.97
CA THR A 7 49.78 1.41 1.96
C THR A 7 48.47 2.15 1.70
N THR A 8 48.38 2.84 0.56
CA THR A 8 47.14 3.34 -0.02
C THR A 8 46.30 2.19 -0.58
N THR A 9 45.45 1.64 0.28
CA THR A 9 44.21 0.94 -0.10
C THR A 9 43.15 1.58 0.80
N ARG A 10 42.04 2.21 0.37
CA ARG A 10 40.97 1.70 -0.50
C ARG A 10 39.99 2.85 -0.88
N PRO A 11 39.97 3.35 -2.13
CA PRO A 11 38.90 4.23 -2.61
C PRO A 11 37.53 3.53 -2.70
N ARG A 12 37.54 2.20 -2.85
CA ARG A 12 36.34 1.36 -3.00
C ARG A 12 35.54 1.16 -1.72
N GLU A 13 36.14 1.27 -0.54
CA GLU A 13 35.39 1.15 0.73
C GLU A 13 34.65 2.43 1.08
N ASP A 14 35.27 3.59 0.85
CA ASP A 14 34.65 4.89 1.13
C ASP A 14 33.43 5.14 0.20
N LEU A 15 33.52 4.72 -1.08
CA LEU A 15 32.38 4.75 -2.01
C LEU A 15 31.26 3.79 -1.61
N LYS A 16 31.58 2.57 -1.16
CA LYS A 16 30.57 1.61 -0.68
C LYS A 16 29.87 2.11 0.58
N HIS A 17 30.60 2.73 1.49
CA HIS A 17 30.05 3.27 2.73
C HIS A 17 29.18 4.51 2.47
N ARG A 18 29.60 5.40 1.57
CA ARG A 18 28.81 6.56 1.13
C ARG A 18 27.58 6.16 0.32
N PHE A 19 27.69 5.18 -0.57
CA PHE A 19 26.55 4.67 -1.32
C PHE A 19 25.57 3.94 -0.43
N GLY A 20 26.04 3.11 0.51
CA GLY A 20 25.19 2.43 1.50
C GLY A 20 24.48 3.42 2.43
N SER A 21 25.21 4.43 2.92
CA SER A 21 24.64 5.50 3.74
C SER A 21 23.64 6.36 2.96
N TRP A 22 23.89 6.68 1.69
CA TRP A 22 22.94 7.39 0.84
C TRP A 22 21.70 6.54 0.55
N LEU A 23 21.88 5.24 0.26
CA LEU A 23 20.78 4.33 -0.06
C LEU A 23 19.86 4.08 1.14
N LEU A 24 20.42 4.05 2.36
CA LEU A 24 19.71 3.79 3.61
C LEU A 24 19.50 5.05 4.46
N HIS A 25 19.72 6.25 3.91
CA HIS A 25 19.65 7.51 4.66
C HIS A 25 18.30 7.75 5.34
N ASP A 26 17.22 7.20 4.76
CA ASP A 26 15.85 7.31 5.29
C ASP A 26 15.53 6.24 6.36
N VAL A 27 16.42 5.28 6.59
CA VAL A 27 16.32 4.35 7.72
C VAL A 27 16.86 5.07 8.94
N SER A 28 15.98 5.71 9.70
CA SER A 28 16.34 6.23 11.01
C SER A 28 16.85 5.07 11.88
N ASP A 29 18.00 5.26 12.55
CA ASP A 29 18.60 4.31 13.53
C ASP A 29 17.72 4.01 14.77
N ARG A 30 16.45 4.45 14.75
CA ARG A 30 15.45 4.14 15.77
C ARG A 30 14.11 3.84 15.11
N PRO A 31 13.60 2.61 15.24
CA PRO A 31 12.26 2.25 14.77
C PRO A 31 11.22 2.66 15.81
N GLY A 32 10.10 3.21 15.35
CA GLY A 32 8.94 3.56 16.18
C GLY A 32 8.85 5.05 16.50
N GLY A 33 7.95 5.73 15.80
CA GLY A 33 7.55 7.11 16.10
C GLY A 33 6.74 7.19 17.41
N ARG A 34 7.39 6.93 18.55
CA ARG A 34 6.99 7.42 19.87
C ARG A 34 8.20 8.11 20.48
N ALA A 35 8.23 9.42 20.31
CA ALA A 35 9.01 10.27 21.18
C ALA A 35 8.59 9.96 22.63
N GLY A 36 9.53 9.51 23.47
CA GLY A 36 9.30 9.48 24.91
C GLY A 36 8.88 10.87 25.41
N PRO A 37 8.27 11.00 26.60
CA PRO A 37 7.63 12.23 27.10
C PRO A 37 8.51 13.49 27.16
N HIS A 38 9.81 13.37 26.84
CA HIS A 38 10.78 14.47 26.80
C HIS A 38 11.57 14.61 25.48
N ALA A 39 11.25 13.85 24.43
CA ALA A 39 11.87 14.02 23.13
C ALA A 39 11.14 15.10 22.33
N ARG A 40 11.86 16.19 22.01
CA ARG A 40 11.36 17.25 21.12
C ARG A 40 11.07 16.64 19.73
N PRO A 41 9.91 16.92 19.11
CA PRO A 41 9.60 16.42 17.77
C PRO A 41 10.68 16.87 16.77
N HIS A 42 11.14 15.95 15.94
CA HIS A 42 12.05 16.26 14.85
C HIS A 42 11.35 17.21 13.84
N PRO A 43 12.01 18.26 13.31
CA PRO A 43 11.34 19.30 12.52
C PRO A 43 10.96 18.96 11.06
N GLU A 44 11.13 17.73 10.56
CA GLU A 44 11.36 17.53 9.11
C GLU A 44 10.31 16.73 8.31
N ARG A 45 9.01 16.97 8.50
CA ARG A 45 8.03 16.74 7.41
C ARG A 45 7.01 17.87 7.35
N GLU A 46 7.43 19.04 6.89
CA GLU A 46 6.50 20.03 6.35
C GLU A 46 5.77 19.37 5.17
N GLY A 47 4.49 19.02 5.36
CA GLY A 47 3.68 18.51 4.26
C GLY A 47 3.55 19.55 3.15
N HIS A 48 3.18 19.11 1.95
CA HIS A 48 2.99 19.99 0.81
C HIS A 48 1.56 20.53 0.75
N PRO A 49 1.35 21.75 0.19
CA PRO A 49 0.02 22.26 -0.08
C PRO A 49 -0.81 21.27 -0.90
N TRP A 50 -2.08 21.08 -0.51
CA TRP A 50 -2.98 20.06 -1.08
C TRP A 50 -3.11 20.14 -2.60
N TRP A 51 -3.02 21.33 -3.20
CA TRP A 51 -3.13 21.49 -4.65
C TRP A 51 -1.88 20.99 -5.39
N LYS A 52 -0.70 21.01 -4.76
CA LYS A 52 0.52 20.42 -5.33
C LYS A 52 0.43 18.90 -5.32
N VAL A 53 -0.04 18.34 -4.20
CA VAL A 53 -0.31 16.90 -4.07
C VAL A 53 -1.41 16.46 -5.04
N MET A 54 -2.42 17.31 -5.27
CA MET A 54 -3.46 17.09 -6.29
C MET A 54 -2.86 16.92 -7.68
N CYS A 55 -1.83 17.69 -8.04
CA CYS A 55 -1.16 17.53 -9.32
C CYS A 55 -0.41 16.19 -9.40
N LEU A 56 0.27 15.74 -8.33
CA LEU A 56 0.92 14.43 -8.30
C LEU A 56 -0.08 13.27 -8.46
N THR A 57 -1.28 13.37 -7.89
CA THR A 57 -2.34 12.38 -8.12
C THR A 57 -3.03 12.59 -9.47
N GLY A 58 -3.02 13.84 -9.92
CA GLY A 58 -3.67 14.32 -11.13
C GLY A 58 -2.95 13.92 -12.41
N VAL A 59 -1.66 13.62 -12.38
CA VAL A 59 -0.96 13.10 -13.58
C VAL A 59 -1.53 11.78 -14.04
N ASP A 60 -2.04 10.95 -13.13
CA ASP A 60 -2.77 9.71 -13.43
C ASP A 60 -4.25 10.02 -13.74
N TYR A 61 -4.92 10.77 -12.86
CA TYR A 61 -6.34 11.04 -13.03
C TYR A 61 -6.68 11.85 -14.29
N PHE A 62 -5.92 12.91 -14.60
CA PHE A 62 -6.18 13.80 -15.72
C PHE A 62 -5.61 13.27 -17.04
N SER A 63 -4.52 12.49 -17.04
CA SER A 63 -3.98 11.90 -18.27
C SER A 63 -4.95 10.95 -18.94
N THR A 64 -5.93 10.42 -18.20
CA THR A 64 -7.07 9.68 -18.74
C THR A 64 -7.81 10.45 -19.86
N LEU A 65 -7.74 11.79 -19.90
CA LEU A 65 -8.30 12.57 -21.02
C LEU A 65 -7.66 12.27 -22.37
N GLY A 66 -6.42 11.77 -22.40
CA GLY A 66 -5.73 11.38 -23.63
C GLY A 66 -6.47 10.31 -24.41
N TYR A 67 -7.00 9.29 -23.70
CA TYR A 67 -7.62 8.11 -24.32
C TYR A 67 -9.11 7.94 -24.03
N GLN A 68 -9.63 8.39 -22.87
CA GLN A 68 -11.00 8.10 -22.44
C GLN A 68 -12.09 8.58 -23.40
N PRO A 69 -12.02 9.77 -24.02
CA PRO A 69 -13.03 10.19 -24.99
C PRO A 69 -13.11 9.24 -26.20
N ALA A 70 -11.97 8.68 -26.62
CA ALA A 70 -11.93 7.68 -27.69
C ALA A 70 -12.52 6.35 -27.24
N ILE A 71 -12.19 5.87 -26.02
CA ILE A 71 -12.79 4.66 -25.44
C ILE A 71 -14.31 4.80 -25.31
N ALA A 72 -14.79 5.96 -24.85
CA ALA A 72 -16.22 6.24 -24.71
C ALA A 72 -16.95 6.22 -26.06
N ALA A 73 -16.37 6.84 -27.08
CA ALA A 73 -16.91 6.81 -28.44
C ALA A 73 -16.91 5.39 -29.02
N LEU A 74 -15.84 4.62 -28.84
CA LEU A 74 -15.77 3.23 -29.30
C LEU A 74 -16.78 2.32 -28.60
N ALA A 75 -16.97 2.49 -27.29
CA ALA A 75 -17.79 1.59 -26.49
C ALA A 75 -19.30 1.92 -26.55
N ALA A 76 -19.64 3.21 -26.65
CA ALA A 76 -21.04 3.68 -26.59
C ALA A 76 -21.52 4.36 -27.88
N GLY A 77 -20.63 4.62 -28.85
CA GLY A 77 -20.98 5.27 -30.10
C GLY A 77 -21.68 6.61 -29.86
N ILE A 78 -22.83 6.80 -30.48
CA ILE A 78 -23.63 8.03 -30.35
C ILE A 78 -24.11 8.30 -28.91
N LEU A 79 -24.17 7.26 -28.07
CA LEU A 79 -24.56 7.35 -26.67
C LEU A 79 -23.40 7.82 -25.76
N SER A 80 -22.18 7.96 -26.29
CA SER A 80 -20.97 8.34 -25.54
C SER A 80 -21.16 9.53 -24.58
N PRO A 81 -21.77 10.67 -24.97
CA PRO A 81 -21.98 11.78 -24.05
C PRO A 81 -22.87 11.40 -22.84
N LEU A 82 -23.92 10.61 -23.05
CA LEU A 82 -24.80 10.15 -21.98
C LEU A 82 -24.10 9.11 -21.09
N ALA A 83 -23.35 8.18 -21.68
CA ALA A 83 -22.55 7.21 -20.93
C ALA A 83 -21.50 7.89 -20.05
N THR A 84 -20.87 8.96 -20.56
CA THR A 84 -19.93 9.77 -19.81
C THR A 84 -20.60 10.56 -18.69
N ILE A 85 -21.83 11.08 -18.88
CA ILE A 85 -22.61 11.68 -17.79
C ILE A 85 -22.88 10.66 -16.68
N VAL A 86 -23.24 9.42 -17.03
CA VAL A 86 -23.43 8.33 -16.05
C VAL A 86 -22.12 8.05 -15.31
N LEU A 87 -20.98 7.96 -16.00
CA LEU A 87 -19.65 7.83 -15.37
C LEU A 87 -19.39 8.98 -14.38
N VAL A 88 -19.65 10.22 -14.77
CA VAL A 88 -19.46 11.40 -13.89
C VAL A 88 -20.39 11.33 -12.68
N LEU A 89 -21.64 10.91 -12.85
CA LEU A 89 -22.56 10.73 -11.72
C LEU A 89 -22.09 9.63 -10.76
N VAL A 90 -21.62 8.48 -11.27
CA VAL A 90 -21.03 7.42 -10.44
C VAL A 90 -19.74 7.91 -9.75
N THR A 91 -18.96 8.77 -10.41
CA THR A 91 -17.77 9.39 -9.83
C THR A 91 -18.13 10.32 -8.67
N LEU A 92 -19.05 11.27 -8.89
CA LEU A 92 -19.38 12.32 -7.92
C LEU A 92 -20.30 11.83 -6.80
N LEU A 93 -21.18 10.86 -7.06
CA LEU A 93 -22.15 10.33 -6.09
C LEU A 93 -21.76 8.96 -5.53
N GLY A 94 -20.81 8.25 -6.17
CA GLY A 94 -20.30 6.95 -5.75
C GLY A 94 -18.88 7.02 -5.21
N ALA A 95 -17.90 7.17 -6.10
CA ALA A 95 -16.47 7.14 -5.73
C ALA A 95 -16.10 8.26 -4.75
N LEU A 96 -16.45 9.51 -5.05
CA LEU A 96 -16.06 10.67 -4.24
C LEU A 96 -16.57 10.59 -2.79
N PRO A 97 -17.85 10.27 -2.50
CA PRO A 97 -18.31 10.10 -1.12
C PRO A 97 -17.61 8.96 -0.38
N VAL A 98 -17.35 7.83 -1.07
CA VAL A 98 -16.60 6.70 -0.52
C VAL A 98 -15.20 7.16 -0.12
N TYR A 99 -14.43 7.75 -1.04
CA TYR A 99 -13.05 8.16 -0.78
C TYR A 99 -12.92 9.33 0.19
N ARG A 100 -13.90 10.25 0.24
CA ARG A 100 -13.97 11.26 1.31
C ARG A 100 -14.10 10.62 2.69
N ARG A 101 -14.81 9.49 2.79
CA ARG A 101 -14.97 8.72 4.01
C ARG A 101 -13.74 7.87 4.32
N VAL A 102 -13.10 7.29 3.31
CA VAL A 102 -11.80 6.61 3.48
C VAL A 102 -10.75 7.58 4.03
N ALA A 103 -10.68 8.81 3.51
CA ALA A 103 -9.77 9.83 4.02
C ALA A 103 -10.02 10.22 5.48
N GLU A 104 -11.24 10.07 6.01
CA GLU A 104 -11.54 10.27 7.43
C GLU A 104 -11.10 9.10 8.30
N GLU A 105 -11.29 7.87 7.81
CA GLU A 105 -11.06 6.66 8.60
C GLU A 105 -9.63 6.13 8.49
N SER A 106 -8.92 6.50 7.43
CA SER A 106 -7.55 6.07 7.09
C SER A 106 -6.64 7.28 6.77
N PRO A 107 -6.42 8.20 7.74
CA PRO A 107 -5.74 9.47 7.48
C PRO A 107 -4.23 9.34 7.24
N HIS A 108 -3.69 8.14 7.45
CA HIS A 108 -2.28 7.82 7.26
C HIS A 108 -1.99 7.27 5.85
N GLY A 109 -2.95 7.31 4.93
CA GLY A 109 -2.74 6.91 3.53
C GLY A 109 -2.65 5.41 3.30
N GLU A 110 -3.27 4.63 4.20
CA GLU A 110 -3.37 3.18 4.14
C GLU A 110 -4.60 2.71 3.32
N GLY A 111 -5.42 3.65 2.85
CA GLY A 111 -6.58 3.39 1.99
C GLY A 111 -7.65 2.55 2.67
N SER A 112 -8.37 1.76 1.86
CA SER A 112 -9.43 0.86 2.33
C SER A 112 -8.92 -0.33 3.14
N ILE A 113 -7.65 -0.69 2.98
CA ILE A 113 -7.01 -1.83 3.62
C ILE A 113 -7.04 -1.69 5.15
N ALA A 114 -6.67 -0.53 5.69
CA ALA A 114 -6.67 -0.29 7.15
C ALA A 114 -8.07 -0.26 7.77
N ILE A 115 -9.09 0.05 6.96
CA ILE A 115 -10.48 -0.02 7.43
C ILE A 115 -10.86 -1.49 7.57
N LEU A 116 -10.63 -2.30 6.53
CA LEU A 116 -11.00 -3.73 6.52
C LEU A 116 -10.19 -4.57 7.51
N GLU A 117 -8.91 -4.24 7.70
CA GLU A 117 -8.06 -4.87 8.71
C GLU A 117 -8.67 -4.75 10.12
N ARG A 118 -9.12 -3.56 10.52
CA ARG A 118 -9.81 -3.35 11.82
C ARG A 118 -11.14 -4.07 11.92
N LEU A 119 -11.72 -4.48 10.79
CA LEU A 119 -13.03 -5.15 10.75
C LEU A 119 -12.91 -6.68 10.79
N LEU A 120 -11.80 -7.26 10.34
CA LEU A 120 -11.62 -8.71 10.20
C LEU A 120 -10.71 -9.29 11.30
N PRO A 121 -11.17 -10.26 12.10
CA PRO A 121 -10.38 -10.79 13.20
C PRO A 121 -9.33 -11.82 12.72
N PHE A 122 -8.17 -11.84 13.40
CA PHE A 122 -7.11 -12.84 13.26
C PHE A 122 -6.58 -13.03 11.81
N TRP A 123 -6.13 -14.24 11.48
CA TRP A 123 -5.49 -14.61 10.21
C TRP A 123 -6.33 -14.41 8.95
N ARG A 124 -7.66 -14.44 9.08
CA ARG A 124 -8.56 -14.18 7.96
C ARG A 124 -8.43 -12.73 7.48
N GLY A 125 -8.24 -11.79 8.40
CA GLY A 125 -7.94 -10.40 8.07
C GLY A 125 -6.63 -10.26 7.30
N LYS A 126 -5.58 -10.98 7.70
CA LYS A 126 -4.27 -10.92 7.05
C LYS A 126 -4.23 -11.47 5.64
N ILE A 127 -4.76 -12.66 5.42
CA ILE A 127 -4.81 -13.24 4.07
C ILE A 127 -5.60 -12.31 3.15
N PHE A 128 -6.70 -11.76 3.67
CA PHE A 128 -7.50 -10.80 2.94
C PHE A 128 -6.73 -9.50 2.63
N VAL A 129 -6.01 -8.93 3.61
CA VAL A 129 -5.14 -7.76 3.41
C VAL A 129 -4.03 -8.05 2.40
N LEU A 130 -3.41 -9.23 2.45
CA LEU A 130 -2.39 -9.67 1.50
C LEU A 130 -2.93 -9.80 0.07
N ILE A 131 -4.14 -10.31 -0.08
CA ILE A 131 -4.84 -10.37 -1.37
C ILE A 131 -5.10 -8.96 -1.88
N LEU A 132 -5.65 -8.06 -1.05
CA LEU A 132 -5.88 -6.66 -1.43
C LEU A 132 -4.58 -5.92 -1.77
N LEU A 133 -3.52 -6.18 -1.02
CA LEU A 133 -2.19 -5.65 -1.28
C LEU A 133 -1.62 -6.17 -2.60
N GLY A 134 -1.90 -7.42 -2.97
CA GLY A 134 -1.59 -7.96 -4.29
C GLY A 134 -2.36 -7.27 -5.41
N PHE A 135 -3.64 -6.96 -5.20
CA PHE A 135 -4.40 -6.13 -6.15
C PHE A 135 -3.87 -4.69 -6.21
N ALA A 136 -3.48 -4.08 -5.09
CA ALA A 136 -2.86 -2.75 -5.07
C ALA A 136 -1.51 -2.74 -5.78
N ALA A 137 -0.70 -3.79 -5.59
CA ALA A 137 0.56 -3.96 -6.30
C ALA A 137 0.33 -4.17 -7.80
N THR A 138 -0.69 -4.94 -8.17
CA THR A 138 -1.08 -5.13 -9.58
C THR A 138 -1.49 -3.78 -10.18
N ASP A 139 -2.41 -3.07 -9.54
CA ASP A 139 -2.89 -1.77 -9.99
C ASP A 139 -1.73 -0.80 -10.22
N PHE A 140 -0.95 -0.50 -9.18
CA PHE A 140 0.12 0.49 -9.29
C PHE A 140 1.30 0.05 -10.17
N MET A 141 1.68 -1.23 -10.18
CA MET A 141 2.75 -1.70 -11.06
C MET A 141 2.33 -1.67 -12.53
N ILE A 142 1.09 -2.07 -12.82
CA ILE A 142 0.55 -2.01 -14.17
C ILE A 142 0.32 -0.56 -14.59
N THR A 143 -0.12 0.34 -13.72
CA THR A 143 -0.21 1.78 -14.03
C THR A 143 1.13 2.34 -14.48
N MET A 144 2.24 2.06 -13.77
CA MET A 144 3.57 2.53 -14.20
C MET A 144 3.95 2.02 -15.60
N THR A 145 3.72 0.74 -15.86
CA THR A 145 4.17 0.07 -17.09
C THR A 145 3.25 0.35 -18.28
N LEU A 146 1.94 0.34 -18.07
CA LEU A 146 0.92 0.71 -19.06
C LEU A 146 1.05 2.19 -19.43
N SER A 147 1.21 3.10 -18.47
CA SER A 147 1.34 4.53 -18.76
C SER A 147 2.62 4.85 -19.52
N ALA A 148 3.74 4.18 -19.21
CA ALA A 148 4.98 4.32 -19.97
C ALA A 148 4.84 3.73 -21.38
N ALA A 149 4.17 2.58 -21.53
CA ALA A 149 3.88 1.97 -22.83
C ALA A 149 2.96 2.84 -23.69
N ASP A 150 1.93 3.44 -23.10
CA ASP A 150 0.99 4.33 -23.80
C ASP A 150 1.67 5.64 -24.26
N ALA A 151 2.55 6.20 -23.42
CA ALA A 151 3.41 7.31 -23.82
C ALA A 151 4.33 6.94 -24.98
N THR A 152 4.90 5.74 -24.98
CA THR A 152 5.69 5.22 -26.11
C THR A 152 4.85 5.06 -27.37
N ALA A 153 3.62 4.56 -27.28
CA ALA A 153 2.72 4.43 -28.43
C ALA A 153 2.42 5.81 -29.05
N HIS A 154 2.07 6.79 -28.24
CA HIS A 154 1.85 8.17 -28.69
C HIS A 154 3.11 8.82 -29.28
N LEU A 155 4.29 8.48 -28.74
CA LEU A 155 5.57 8.96 -29.27
C LEU A 155 5.88 8.36 -30.64
N VAL A 156 5.71 7.05 -30.80
CA VAL A 156 6.00 6.32 -32.04
C VAL A 156 5.02 6.71 -33.15
N GLU A 157 3.76 6.98 -32.82
CA GLU A 157 2.77 7.48 -33.79
C GLU A 157 2.90 8.98 -34.12
N ASN A 158 3.88 9.67 -33.53
CA ASN A 158 4.10 11.09 -33.81
C ASN A 158 4.86 11.25 -35.14
N PRO A 159 4.33 12.03 -36.11
CA PRO A 159 4.98 12.24 -37.41
C PRO A 159 6.40 12.83 -37.34
N LEU A 160 6.77 13.43 -36.20
CA LEU A 160 8.08 14.05 -35.98
C LEU A 160 9.16 13.05 -35.52
N VAL A 161 8.80 11.81 -35.18
CA VAL A 161 9.74 10.80 -34.67
C VAL A 161 10.36 10.02 -35.85
N PRO A 162 11.69 9.81 -35.86
CA PRO A 162 12.34 9.02 -36.92
C PRO A 162 11.83 7.58 -36.98
N HIS A 163 11.54 7.09 -38.19
CA HIS A 163 11.07 5.71 -38.43
C HIS A 163 11.93 4.61 -37.78
N ALA A 164 13.23 4.86 -37.58
CA ALA A 164 14.14 3.92 -36.93
C ALA A 164 13.80 3.61 -35.45
N LEU A 165 12.98 4.43 -34.81
CA LEU A 165 12.51 4.24 -33.43
C LEU A 165 11.13 3.57 -33.35
N GLU A 166 10.45 3.34 -34.49
CA GLU A 166 9.09 2.78 -34.50
C GLU A 166 9.03 1.33 -34.00
N ASP A 167 10.09 0.56 -34.24
CA ASP A 167 10.18 -0.86 -33.89
C ASP A 167 10.69 -1.10 -32.44
N ASP A 168 11.28 -0.10 -31.78
CA ASP A 168 11.90 -0.25 -30.44
C ASP A 168 11.01 0.24 -29.29
N ARG A 169 9.74 -0.20 -29.28
CA ARG A 169 8.77 0.15 -28.23
C ARG A 169 9.23 -0.26 -26.84
N VAL A 170 9.85 -1.43 -26.72
CA VAL A 170 10.35 -1.96 -25.44
C VAL A 170 11.50 -1.08 -24.93
N GLY A 171 12.50 -0.78 -25.76
CA GLY A 171 13.64 0.05 -25.37
C GLY A 171 13.23 1.44 -24.90
N ILE A 172 12.35 2.11 -25.65
CA ILE A 172 11.83 3.44 -25.29
C ILE A 172 11.09 3.37 -23.94
N THR A 173 10.20 2.39 -23.76
CA THR A 173 9.43 2.23 -22.52
C THR A 173 10.33 1.98 -21.31
N LEU A 174 11.39 1.18 -21.46
CA LEU A 174 12.38 0.96 -20.40
C LEU A 174 13.14 2.24 -20.04
N VAL A 175 13.50 3.07 -21.02
CA VAL A 175 14.11 4.38 -20.77
C VAL A 175 13.16 5.30 -20.03
N LEU A 176 11.89 5.37 -20.43
CA LEU A 176 10.87 6.15 -19.74
C LEU A 176 10.70 5.71 -18.28
N LEU A 177 10.62 4.40 -18.02
CA LEU A 177 10.55 3.85 -16.67
C LEU A 177 11.83 4.12 -15.86
N ALA A 178 13.01 4.09 -16.49
CA ALA A 178 14.28 4.45 -15.85
C ALA A 178 14.30 5.92 -15.42
N LEU A 179 13.81 6.82 -16.28
CA LEU A 179 13.70 8.24 -15.97
C LEU A 179 12.72 8.47 -14.82
N LEU A 180 11.57 7.78 -14.82
CA LEU A 180 10.60 7.85 -13.72
C LEU A 180 11.23 7.40 -12.39
N GLY A 181 11.93 6.24 -12.39
CA GLY A 181 12.67 5.77 -11.22
C GLY A 181 13.74 6.77 -10.77
N GLY A 182 14.47 7.37 -11.73
CA GLY A 182 15.46 8.42 -11.46
C GLY A 182 14.90 9.64 -10.75
N VAL A 183 13.70 10.10 -11.12
CA VAL A 183 13.01 11.22 -10.44
C VAL A 183 12.74 10.89 -8.97
N PHE A 184 12.26 9.68 -8.66
CA PHE A 184 12.00 9.28 -7.27
C PHE A 184 13.27 8.96 -6.46
N LEU A 185 14.37 8.61 -7.12
CA LEU A 185 15.69 8.53 -6.47
C LEU A 185 16.22 9.92 -6.06
N ALA A 186 15.88 10.96 -6.83
CA ALA A 186 16.21 12.35 -6.49
C ALA A 186 15.36 12.86 -5.32
N GLY A 187 14.04 12.63 -5.34
CA GLY A 187 13.17 12.92 -4.20
C GLY A 187 11.70 13.18 -4.56
N PHE A 188 10.84 13.20 -3.53
CA PHE A 188 9.39 13.45 -3.68
C PHE A 188 9.07 14.90 -4.07
N THR A 189 9.87 15.87 -3.61
CA THR A 189 9.64 17.30 -3.89
C THR A 189 9.81 17.60 -5.37
N GLU A 190 10.79 16.95 -5.99
CA GLU A 190 11.10 17.00 -7.41
C GLU A 190 9.93 16.43 -8.21
N ALA A 191 9.43 15.25 -7.83
CA ALA A 191 8.29 14.62 -8.47
C ALA A 191 7.03 15.51 -8.43
N ILE A 192 6.73 16.11 -7.28
CA ILE A 192 5.59 17.03 -7.11
C ILE A 192 5.75 18.27 -7.99
N THR A 193 6.96 18.84 -8.06
CA THR A 193 7.23 20.04 -8.84
C THR A 193 7.04 19.79 -10.33
N ILE A 194 7.54 18.64 -10.82
CA ILE A 194 7.31 18.19 -12.21
C ILE A 194 5.81 18.01 -12.45
N ALA A 195 5.10 17.31 -11.56
CA ALA A 195 3.66 17.05 -11.70
C ALA A 195 2.84 18.35 -11.82
N VAL A 196 3.15 19.38 -11.02
CA VAL A 196 2.46 20.69 -11.09
C VAL A 196 2.61 21.32 -12.47
N ALA A 197 3.82 21.32 -13.04
CA ALA A 197 4.06 21.88 -14.37
C ALA A 197 3.31 21.09 -15.45
N LEU A 198 3.42 19.75 -15.42
CA LEU A 198 2.79 18.87 -16.42
C LEU A 198 1.25 18.99 -16.41
N VAL A 199 0.63 18.92 -15.23
CA VAL A 199 -0.83 19.05 -15.10
C VAL A 199 -1.29 20.45 -15.54
N GLY A 200 -0.56 21.50 -15.15
CA GLY A 200 -0.89 22.87 -15.54
C GLY A 200 -0.89 23.06 -17.06
N VAL A 201 0.16 22.58 -17.74
CA VAL A 201 0.28 22.66 -19.20
C VAL A 201 -0.78 21.82 -19.89
N PHE A 202 -0.93 20.54 -19.49
CA PHE A 202 -1.85 19.62 -20.13
C PHE A 202 -3.31 20.07 -20.00
N LEU A 203 -3.75 20.48 -18.81
CA LEU A 203 -5.13 20.97 -18.62
C LEU A 203 -5.38 22.28 -19.37
N SER A 204 -4.38 23.16 -19.49
CA SER A 204 -4.51 24.40 -20.26
C SER A 204 -4.65 24.12 -21.75
N LEU A 205 -3.85 23.20 -22.31
CA LEU A 205 -3.96 22.80 -23.71
C LEU A 205 -5.30 22.12 -23.99
N ASN A 206 -5.74 21.21 -23.11
CA ASN A 206 -7.06 20.60 -23.21
C ASN A 206 -8.19 21.63 -23.15
N LEU A 207 -8.07 22.66 -22.31
CA LEU A 207 -9.06 23.73 -22.23
C LEU A 207 -9.18 24.45 -23.57
N VAL A 208 -8.06 24.75 -24.24
CA VAL A 208 -8.07 25.37 -25.57
C VAL A 208 -8.75 24.46 -26.60
N VAL A 209 -8.40 23.17 -26.66
CA VAL A 209 -9.03 22.20 -27.57
C VAL A 209 -10.54 22.11 -27.32
N VAL A 210 -10.95 22.02 -26.05
CA VAL A 210 -12.37 21.93 -25.66
C VAL A 210 -13.14 23.19 -26.02
N VAL A 211 -12.62 24.38 -25.71
CA VAL A 211 -13.27 25.65 -26.04
C VAL A 211 -13.42 25.80 -27.55
N THR A 212 -12.39 25.45 -28.32
CA THR A 212 -12.43 25.49 -29.79
C THR A 212 -13.43 24.48 -30.36
N GLY A 213 -13.49 23.26 -29.81
CA GLY A 213 -14.48 22.25 -30.22
C GLY A 213 -15.91 22.68 -29.90
N LEU A 214 -16.16 23.23 -28.71
CA LEU A 214 -17.47 23.75 -28.32
C LEU A 214 -17.88 24.93 -29.21
N TRP A 215 -16.94 25.78 -29.59
CA TRP A 215 -17.19 26.85 -30.56
C TRP A 215 -17.64 26.30 -31.91
N HIS A 216 -16.97 25.28 -32.45
CA HIS A 216 -17.38 24.63 -33.70
C HIS A 216 -18.78 24.03 -33.59
N VAL A 217 -19.08 23.30 -32.50
CA VAL A 217 -20.43 22.75 -32.25
C VAL A 217 -21.49 23.86 -32.18
N ALA A 218 -21.20 24.99 -31.54
CA ALA A 218 -22.13 26.11 -31.44
C ALA A 218 -22.36 26.82 -32.78
N THR A 219 -21.33 26.92 -33.63
CA THR A 219 -21.44 27.55 -34.95
C THR A 219 -22.03 26.64 -36.03
N ALA A 220 -21.93 25.31 -35.86
CA ALA A 220 -22.47 24.31 -36.76
C ALA A 220 -23.67 23.59 -36.11
N ALA A 221 -24.77 24.32 -35.90
CA ALA A 221 -25.96 23.83 -35.19
C ALA A 221 -26.55 22.52 -35.76
N GLU A 222 -26.32 22.24 -37.04
CA GLU A 222 -26.76 21.00 -37.71
C GLU A 222 -26.17 19.74 -37.05
N VAL A 223 -24.91 19.77 -36.62
CA VAL A 223 -24.23 18.62 -36.01
C VAL A 223 -24.94 18.16 -34.73
N PHE A 224 -25.37 19.12 -33.91
CA PHE A 224 -26.11 18.82 -32.68
C PHE A 224 -27.53 18.31 -32.95
N ILE A 225 -28.21 18.89 -33.95
CA ILE A 225 -29.56 18.48 -34.35
C ILE A 225 -29.53 17.05 -34.90
N ASP A 226 -28.57 16.73 -35.76
CA ASP A 226 -28.43 15.42 -36.36
C ASP A 226 -28.05 14.36 -35.34
N TRP A 227 -27.12 14.66 -34.42
CA TRP A 227 -26.83 13.80 -33.28
C TRP A 227 -28.08 13.52 -32.46
N THR A 228 -28.88 14.54 -32.14
CA THR A 228 -30.11 14.38 -31.34
C THR A 228 -31.13 13.51 -32.08
N ARG A 229 -31.32 13.70 -33.39
CA ARG A 229 -32.23 12.89 -34.20
C ARG A 229 -31.78 11.42 -34.28
N LEU A 230 -30.49 11.18 -34.50
CA LEU A 230 -29.92 9.84 -34.55
C LEU A 230 -29.98 9.14 -33.19
N LEU A 231 -29.76 9.88 -32.10
CA LEU A 231 -29.88 9.34 -30.74
C LEU A 231 -31.31 8.89 -30.43
N VAL A 232 -32.31 9.73 -30.74
CA VAL A 232 -33.73 9.41 -30.51
C VAL A 232 -34.21 8.29 -31.43
N SER A 233 -33.70 8.21 -32.67
CA SER A 233 -34.10 7.15 -33.60
C SER A 233 -33.53 5.78 -33.21
N GLN A 234 -32.27 5.73 -32.76
CA GLN A 234 -31.63 4.48 -32.31
C GLN A 234 -32.06 4.06 -30.90
N TYR A 235 -32.34 5.01 -30.02
CA TYR A 235 -32.74 4.75 -28.64
C TYR A 235 -34.04 5.52 -28.27
N PRO A 236 -35.22 5.05 -28.70
CA PRO A 236 -36.48 5.78 -28.45
C PRO A 236 -36.87 5.87 -26.97
N ASN A 237 -36.37 4.96 -26.14
CA ASN A 237 -36.70 4.88 -24.71
C ASN A 237 -35.53 5.36 -23.83
N PRO A 238 -35.70 6.45 -23.05
CA PRO A 238 -34.68 6.95 -22.13
C PRO A 238 -34.20 5.92 -21.09
N LEU A 239 -35.08 5.02 -20.63
CA LEU A 239 -34.68 3.96 -19.70
C LEU A 239 -33.71 2.98 -20.36
N HIS A 240 -33.88 2.71 -21.65
CA HIS A 240 -32.98 1.86 -22.42
C HIS A 240 -31.62 2.55 -22.61
N MET A 241 -31.59 3.87 -22.86
CA MET A 241 -30.34 4.64 -22.90
C MET A 241 -29.55 4.50 -21.60
N VAL A 242 -30.22 4.68 -20.45
CA VAL A 242 -29.57 4.54 -19.13
C VAL A 242 -29.09 3.11 -18.90
N ALA A 243 -29.88 2.11 -19.27
CA ALA A 243 -29.48 0.70 -19.14
C ALA A 243 -28.24 0.37 -19.96
N VAL A 244 -28.16 0.82 -21.21
CA VAL A 244 -26.99 0.61 -22.08
C VAL A 244 -25.78 1.38 -21.54
N ALA A 245 -25.96 2.61 -21.09
CA ALA A 245 -24.90 3.40 -20.46
C ALA A 245 -24.32 2.71 -19.21
N LEU A 246 -25.18 2.12 -18.36
CA LEU A 246 -24.75 1.34 -17.20
C LEU A 246 -24.06 0.02 -17.57
N LEU A 247 -24.44 -0.60 -18.69
CA LEU A 247 -23.80 -1.82 -19.19
C LEU A 247 -22.40 -1.53 -19.73
N VAL A 248 -22.20 -0.37 -20.38
CA VAL A 248 -20.91 0.07 -20.93
C VAL A 248 -19.99 0.66 -19.84
N PHE A 249 -20.56 1.10 -18.71
CA PHE A 249 -19.81 1.71 -17.60
C PHE A 249 -18.53 0.99 -17.18
N PRO A 250 -18.45 -0.36 -17.07
CA PRO A 250 -17.21 -1.04 -16.67
C PRO A 250 -16.03 -0.73 -17.58
N LYS A 251 -16.27 -0.54 -18.89
CA LYS A 251 -15.24 -0.16 -19.87
C LYS A 251 -14.75 1.29 -19.68
N LEU A 252 -15.59 2.14 -19.08
CA LEU A 252 -15.30 3.54 -18.80
C LEU A 252 -14.77 3.77 -17.38
N ALA A 253 -14.87 2.78 -16.50
CA ALA A 253 -14.46 2.87 -15.10
C ALA A 253 -12.94 3.01 -14.91
N LEU A 254 -12.15 2.88 -15.99
CA LEU A 254 -10.71 3.13 -16.06
C LEU A 254 -10.35 4.54 -15.55
N GLY A 255 -11.23 5.53 -15.74
CA GLY A 255 -11.00 6.90 -15.30
C GLY A 255 -11.27 7.17 -13.81
N LEU A 256 -11.21 6.16 -12.94
CA LEU A 256 -11.39 6.29 -11.50
C LEU A 256 -10.12 5.97 -10.67
N SER A 257 -9.01 5.59 -11.31
CA SER A 257 -7.75 5.17 -10.66
C SER A 257 -7.20 6.17 -9.64
N GLY A 258 -7.24 7.46 -9.97
CA GLY A 258 -6.63 8.52 -9.16
C GLY A 258 -7.22 8.70 -7.75
N PHE A 259 -8.38 8.11 -7.44
CA PHE A 259 -8.98 8.22 -6.10
C PHE A 259 -8.24 7.42 -5.03
N GLU A 260 -7.85 6.17 -5.32
CA GLU A 260 -7.10 5.34 -4.37
C GLU A 260 -5.73 5.97 -4.11
N THR A 261 -5.04 6.36 -5.18
CA THR A 261 -3.77 7.08 -5.10
C THR A 261 -3.91 8.40 -4.33
N GLY A 262 -5.00 9.13 -4.54
CA GLY A 262 -5.33 10.38 -3.85
C GLY A 262 -5.40 10.25 -2.33
N VAL A 263 -5.94 9.13 -1.83
CA VAL A 263 -5.91 8.83 -0.40
C VAL A 263 -4.57 8.23 0.02
N ALA A 264 -3.93 7.42 -0.82
CA ALA A 264 -2.62 6.84 -0.52
C ALA A 264 -1.54 7.91 -0.27
N VAL A 265 -1.56 9.02 -1.01
CA VAL A 265 -0.59 10.12 -0.83
C VAL A 265 -1.02 11.16 0.21
N MET A 266 -2.13 10.95 0.91
CA MET A 266 -2.63 11.85 1.96
C MET A 266 -1.57 12.27 3.00
N PRO A 267 -0.61 11.42 3.43
CA PRO A 267 0.47 11.82 4.35
C PRO A 267 1.37 12.95 3.81
N LEU A 268 1.41 13.16 2.50
CA LEU A 268 2.15 14.26 1.87
C LEU A 268 1.39 15.59 1.96
N VAL A 269 0.11 15.58 2.34
CA VAL A 269 -0.70 16.79 2.48
C VAL A 269 -0.40 17.46 3.81
N GLU A 270 -0.07 18.75 3.75
CA GLU A 270 0.15 19.60 4.91
C GLU A 270 -1.09 19.66 5.81
N GLY A 271 -0.90 19.44 7.12
CA GLY A 271 -1.93 19.59 8.15
C GLY A 271 -2.17 21.03 8.59
N ASP A 272 -3.08 21.23 9.53
CA ASP A 272 -3.19 22.51 10.27
C ASP A 272 -2.12 22.56 11.38
N PRO A 273 -1.67 23.74 11.88
CA PRO A 273 -0.61 23.85 12.89
C PRO A 273 -0.89 23.12 14.21
N ASN A 274 -2.16 22.86 14.51
CA ASN A 274 -2.61 22.15 15.71
C ASN A 274 -2.91 20.67 15.45
N ASP A 275 -2.68 20.16 14.23
CA ASP A 275 -2.87 18.74 13.92
C ASP A 275 -1.84 17.90 14.68
N THR A 276 -2.30 16.83 15.30
CA THR A 276 -1.44 15.77 15.83
C THR A 276 -1.56 14.53 14.95
N GLU A 277 -0.61 13.60 15.05
CA GLU A 277 -0.67 12.36 14.27
C GLU A 277 -1.93 11.53 14.61
N GLU A 278 -2.40 11.58 15.85
CA GLU A 278 -3.66 10.94 16.27
C GLU A 278 -4.92 11.66 15.77
N ARG A 279 -4.84 12.98 15.51
CA ARG A 279 -5.98 13.82 15.13
C ARG A 279 -5.63 14.79 13.99
N PRO A 280 -5.35 14.29 12.76
CA PRO A 280 -4.92 15.12 11.64
C PRO A 280 -6.11 15.76 10.89
N LEU A 281 -6.93 16.56 11.57
CA LEU A 281 -8.18 17.10 11.04
C LEU A 281 -7.98 18.06 9.86
N GLY A 282 -6.93 18.87 9.90
CA GLY A 282 -6.52 19.76 8.80
C GLY A 282 -6.15 18.97 7.55
N ARG A 283 -5.29 17.96 7.70
CA ARG A 283 -4.90 17.02 6.61
C ARG A 283 -6.12 16.34 5.97
N ILE A 284 -7.05 15.82 6.79
CA ILE A 284 -8.29 15.20 6.31
C ILE A 284 -9.12 16.19 5.47
N ARG A 285 -9.31 17.42 5.97
CA ARG A 285 -10.10 18.45 5.29
C ARG A 285 -9.50 18.83 3.94
N ARG A 286 -8.17 19.01 3.90
CA ARG A 286 -7.41 19.36 2.70
C ARG A 286 -7.36 18.23 1.67
N THR A 287 -7.29 16.98 2.12
CA THR A 287 -7.37 15.79 1.24
C THR A 287 -8.76 15.67 0.61
N LYS A 288 -9.84 15.91 1.36
CA LYS A 288 -11.18 15.98 0.77
C LYS A 288 -11.30 17.09 -0.27
N LYS A 289 -10.64 18.24 -0.04
CA LYS A 289 -10.60 19.35 -1.01
C LYS A 289 -9.87 18.92 -2.28
N LEU A 290 -8.71 18.28 -2.16
CA LEU A 290 -7.97 17.66 -3.27
C LEU A 290 -8.87 16.75 -4.10
N LEU A 291 -9.48 15.74 -3.49
CA LEU A 291 -10.33 14.76 -4.19
C LEU A 291 -11.52 15.43 -4.88
N THR A 292 -12.15 16.39 -4.21
CA THR A 292 -13.34 17.09 -4.75
C THR A 292 -12.94 17.99 -5.93
N THR A 293 -11.87 18.75 -5.81
CA THR A 293 -11.40 19.64 -6.88
C THR A 293 -10.96 18.84 -8.10
N ALA A 294 -10.19 17.76 -7.91
CA ALA A 294 -9.80 16.88 -9.01
C ALA A 294 -11.03 16.29 -9.73
N ALA A 295 -11.98 15.73 -8.97
CA ALA A 295 -13.21 15.14 -9.53
C ALA A 295 -14.05 16.15 -10.32
N LEU A 296 -14.18 17.39 -9.84
CA LEU A 296 -14.94 18.44 -10.54
C LEU A 296 -14.27 18.89 -11.83
N ILE A 297 -12.94 19.10 -11.81
CA ILE A 297 -12.15 19.46 -13.00
C ILE A 297 -12.32 18.37 -14.06
N MET A 298 -12.08 17.11 -13.66
CA MET A 298 -12.18 15.98 -14.57
C MET A 298 -13.59 15.77 -15.11
N SER A 299 -14.62 15.95 -14.28
CA SER A 299 -16.02 15.86 -14.71
C SER A 299 -16.35 16.86 -15.81
N GLY A 300 -15.89 18.12 -15.66
CA GLY A 300 -16.06 19.15 -16.68
C GLY A 300 -15.38 18.78 -17.99
N PHE A 301 -14.12 18.33 -17.93
CA PHE A 301 -13.38 17.89 -19.11
C PHE A 301 -13.98 16.65 -19.76
N LEU A 302 -14.37 15.62 -19.00
CA LEU A 302 -14.95 14.39 -19.54
C LEU A 302 -16.25 14.64 -20.29
N ILE A 303 -17.18 15.41 -19.70
CA ILE A 303 -18.46 15.73 -20.36
C ILE A 303 -18.23 16.51 -21.65
N THR A 304 -17.39 17.55 -21.59
CA THR A 304 -17.16 18.42 -22.74
C THR A 304 -16.35 17.73 -23.84
N SER A 305 -15.29 17.01 -23.49
CA SER A 305 -14.49 16.22 -24.44
C SER A 305 -15.32 15.12 -25.10
N SER A 306 -16.08 14.33 -24.33
CA SER A 306 -16.96 13.28 -24.88
C SER A 306 -18.00 13.86 -25.84
N LEU A 307 -18.57 15.03 -25.53
CA LEU A 307 -19.50 15.71 -26.42
C LEU A 307 -18.81 16.12 -27.73
N ILE A 308 -17.73 16.91 -27.67
CA ILE A 308 -17.10 17.43 -28.89
C ILE A 308 -16.51 16.30 -29.75
N THR A 309 -15.94 15.25 -29.16
CA THR A 309 -15.38 14.13 -29.94
C THR A 309 -16.48 13.32 -30.60
N THR A 310 -17.61 13.08 -29.93
CA THR A 310 -18.73 12.34 -30.53
C THR A 310 -19.37 13.12 -31.68
N LEU A 311 -19.42 14.45 -31.58
CA LEU A 311 -20.08 15.30 -32.56
C LEU A 311 -19.17 15.65 -33.76
N LEU A 312 -17.88 15.87 -33.54
CA LEU A 312 -16.96 16.40 -34.56
C LEU A 312 -16.12 15.33 -35.25
N ILE A 313 -15.93 14.15 -34.65
CA ILE A 313 -15.06 13.11 -35.23
C ILE A 313 -15.90 12.06 -35.96
N PRO A 314 -15.57 11.71 -37.22
CA PRO A 314 -16.23 10.63 -37.93
C PRO A 314 -16.06 9.26 -37.24
N ALA A 315 -17.13 8.45 -37.22
CA ALA A 315 -17.13 7.13 -36.58
C ALA A 315 -15.99 6.17 -37.04
N PRO A 316 -15.58 6.14 -38.32
CA PRO A 316 -14.47 5.29 -38.76
C PRO A 316 -13.11 5.64 -38.14
N GLU A 317 -12.88 6.91 -37.80
CA GLU A 317 -11.60 7.37 -37.25
C GLU A 317 -11.33 6.85 -35.83
N PHE A 318 -12.38 6.41 -35.12
CA PHE A 318 -12.24 5.78 -33.82
C PHE A 318 -11.81 4.32 -33.89
N GLN A 319 -12.01 3.65 -35.04
CA GLN A 319 -11.71 2.21 -35.19
C GLN A 319 -10.19 1.94 -35.17
N PRO A 320 -9.75 0.70 -34.89
CA PRO A 320 -8.34 0.34 -34.97
C PRO A 320 -7.71 0.73 -36.32
N GLY A 321 -6.62 1.50 -36.25
CA GLY A 321 -5.94 2.08 -37.42
C GLY A 321 -6.46 3.45 -37.89
N GLY A 322 -7.54 3.96 -37.30
CA GLY A 322 -8.04 5.32 -37.52
C GLY A 322 -7.24 6.37 -36.75
N ALA A 323 -7.24 7.62 -37.22
CA ALA A 323 -6.40 8.69 -36.68
C ALA A 323 -6.85 9.19 -35.29
N ALA A 324 -8.08 8.87 -34.87
CA ALA A 324 -8.62 9.23 -33.56
C ALA A 324 -8.63 8.07 -32.56
N ASN A 325 -8.18 6.87 -32.95
CA ASN A 325 -8.12 5.71 -32.07
C ASN A 325 -7.12 5.97 -30.93
N GLY A 326 -7.59 5.92 -29.68
CA GLY A 326 -6.77 6.21 -28.50
C GLY A 326 -6.35 7.68 -28.31
N ARG A 327 -6.61 8.59 -29.28
CA ARG A 327 -6.08 9.97 -29.29
C ARG A 327 -7.07 11.03 -29.81
N ALA A 328 -8.36 10.87 -29.52
CA ALA A 328 -9.44 11.68 -30.07
C ALA A 328 -9.29 13.22 -29.86
N LEU A 329 -8.78 13.67 -28.72
CA LEU A 329 -8.55 15.10 -28.50
C LEU A 329 -7.34 15.64 -29.28
N ALA A 330 -6.30 14.81 -29.45
CA ALA A 330 -5.17 15.17 -30.31
C ALA A 330 -5.62 15.30 -31.78
N TYR A 331 -6.49 14.40 -32.25
CA TYR A 331 -7.10 14.50 -33.58
C TYR A 331 -7.76 15.87 -33.79
N LEU A 332 -8.62 16.30 -32.86
CA LEU A 332 -9.27 17.62 -32.92
C LEU A 332 -8.28 18.79 -32.81
N ALA A 333 -7.21 18.63 -32.05
CA ALA A 333 -6.17 19.64 -31.92
C ALA A 333 -5.44 19.86 -33.27
N HIS A 334 -5.08 18.78 -33.97
CA HIS A 334 -4.48 18.88 -35.30
C HIS A 334 -5.44 19.45 -36.33
N GLU A 335 -6.68 18.98 -36.35
CA GLU A 335 -7.70 19.37 -37.33
C GLU A 335 -8.12 20.84 -37.19
N HIS A 336 -8.37 21.32 -35.96
CA HIS A 336 -8.97 22.64 -35.73
C HIS A 336 -7.99 23.73 -35.27
N LEU A 337 -6.82 23.36 -34.73
CA LEU A 337 -5.82 24.32 -34.23
C LEU A 337 -4.49 24.27 -35.01
N GLY A 338 -4.38 23.33 -35.96
CA GLY A 338 -3.23 23.20 -36.86
C GLY A 338 -2.06 22.42 -36.28
N GLN A 339 -1.10 22.10 -37.15
CA GLN A 339 -0.01 21.16 -36.85
C GLN A 339 0.86 21.58 -35.66
N TRP A 340 1.23 22.85 -35.53
CA TRP A 340 2.08 23.31 -34.42
C TRP A 340 1.42 23.12 -33.05
N PHE A 341 0.13 23.44 -32.94
CA PHE A 341 -0.62 23.25 -31.71
C PHE A 341 -0.83 21.76 -31.44
N GLY A 342 -1.22 20.99 -32.47
CA GLY A 342 -1.37 19.55 -32.38
C GLY A 342 -0.09 18.84 -31.91
N SER A 343 1.07 19.20 -32.45
CA SER A 343 2.36 18.66 -31.99
C SER A 343 2.70 19.03 -30.55
N ALA A 344 2.41 20.27 -30.12
CA ALA A 344 2.57 20.67 -28.72
C ALA A 344 1.64 19.89 -27.78
N TYR A 345 0.40 19.63 -28.23
CA TYR A 345 -0.57 18.79 -27.53
C TYR A 345 -0.10 17.33 -27.42
N ASP A 346 0.42 16.75 -28.51
CA ASP A 346 0.98 15.40 -28.51
C ASP A 346 2.14 15.29 -27.51
N VAL A 347 3.10 16.23 -27.53
CA VAL A 347 4.21 16.25 -26.57
C VAL A 347 3.68 16.35 -25.13
N SER A 348 2.72 17.23 -24.87
CA SER A 348 2.13 17.34 -23.53
C SER A 348 1.41 16.06 -23.11
N THR A 349 0.78 15.35 -24.04
CA THR A 349 0.07 14.09 -23.79
C THR A 349 1.06 12.98 -23.48
N ILE A 350 2.12 12.84 -24.28
CA ILE A 350 3.21 11.86 -24.05
C ILE A 350 3.83 12.05 -22.66
N VAL A 351 4.18 13.30 -22.31
CA VAL A 351 4.88 13.56 -21.05
C VAL A 351 3.99 13.38 -19.83
N ILE A 352 2.69 13.74 -19.89
CA ILE A 352 1.78 13.48 -18.77
C ILE A 352 1.44 12.00 -18.63
N LEU A 353 1.28 11.27 -19.73
CA LEU A 353 1.08 9.82 -19.71
C LEU A 353 2.30 9.13 -19.12
N TRP A 354 3.51 9.44 -19.59
CA TRP A 354 4.74 8.88 -19.00
C TRP A 354 4.80 9.11 -17.48
N PHE A 355 4.48 10.34 -17.06
CA PHE A 355 4.56 10.72 -15.66
C PHE A 355 3.35 10.26 -14.82
N ALA A 356 2.29 9.72 -15.42
CA ALA A 356 1.15 9.13 -14.69
C ALA A 356 1.61 8.02 -13.73
N GLY A 357 2.63 7.25 -14.12
CA GLY A 357 3.28 6.25 -13.25
C GLY A 357 3.88 6.82 -11.96
N ALA A 358 4.11 8.14 -11.86
CA ALA A 358 4.59 8.77 -10.64
C ALA A 358 3.57 8.68 -9.51
N SER A 359 2.26 8.77 -9.81
CA SER A 359 1.21 8.63 -8.81
C SER A 359 1.27 7.22 -8.19
N ALA A 360 1.43 6.19 -9.04
CA ALA A 360 1.49 4.80 -8.66
C ALA A 360 2.76 4.44 -7.87
N MET A 361 3.91 4.95 -8.30
CA MET A 361 5.17 4.86 -7.53
C MET A 361 4.99 5.47 -6.14
N ALA A 362 4.42 6.67 -6.04
CA ALA A 362 4.14 7.32 -4.75
C ALA A 362 3.17 6.50 -3.88
N GLY A 363 2.14 5.91 -4.48
CA GLY A 363 1.20 5.00 -3.83
C GLY A 363 1.89 3.79 -3.22
N LEU A 364 2.71 3.07 -4.00
CA LEU A 364 3.47 1.90 -3.53
C LEU A 364 4.48 2.27 -2.43
N LEU A 365 5.20 3.38 -2.60
CA LEU A 365 6.17 3.85 -1.61
C LEU A 365 5.53 4.27 -0.29
N ASN A 366 4.24 4.65 -0.28
CA ASN A 366 3.53 4.88 0.97
C ASN A 366 2.94 3.59 1.57
N LEU A 367 2.43 2.70 0.72
CA LEU A 367 1.65 1.54 1.15
C LEU A 367 2.56 0.38 1.62
N VAL A 368 3.63 0.07 0.88
CA VAL A 368 4.50 -1.09 1.17
C VAL A 368 5.26 -0.96 2.50
N PRO A 369 5.92 0.16 2.85
CA PRO A 369 6.63 0.31 4.12
C PRO A 369 5.75 0.21 5.37
N ARG A 370 4.45 0.52 5.25
CA ARG A 370 3.50 0.49 6.37
C ARG A 370 3.01 -0.92 6.67
N TYR A 371 2.74 -1.69 5.62
CA TYR A 371 2.15 -3.01 5.75
C TYR A 371 3.17 -4.14 5.81
N LEU A 372 4.10 -4.22 4.85
CA LEU A 372 4.98 -5.39 4.76
C LEU A 372 5.87 -5.55 6.02
N PRO A 373 6.58 -4.52 6.52
CA PRO A 373 7.38 -4.64 7.72
C PRO A 373 6.56 -4.94 8.98
N ARG A 374 5.41 -4.28 9.17
CA ARG A 374 4.53 -4.47 10.35
C ARG A 374 4.05 -5.91 10.51
N TYR A 375 3.84 -6.61 9.39
CA TYR A 375 3.46 -8.01 9.41
C TYR A 375 4.65 -8.99 9.39
N GLY A 376 5.89 -8.51 9.40
CA GLY A 376 7.10 -9.34 9.32
C GLY A 376 7.48 -9.82 7.93
N MET A 377 6.85 -9.24 6.92
CA MET A 377 6.82 -9.77 5.55
C MET A 377 7.86 -9.13 4.64
N ALA A 378 8.55 -8.06 5.07
CA ALA A 378 9.70 -7.53 4.38
C ALA A 378 10.86 -7.20 5.34
N PRO A 379 12.12 -7.27 4.86
CA PRO A 379 13.30 -6.84 5.62
C PRO A 379 13.21 -5.37 6.07
N ARG A 380 13.98 -4.99 7.10
CA ARG A 380 14.01 -3.59 7.59
C ARG A 380 14.38 -2.56 6.51
N TRP A 381 15.21 -2.93 5.54
CA TRP A 381 15.55 -2.03 4.43
C TRP A 381 14.34 -1.67 3.56
N ALA A 382 13.26 -2.46 3.56
CA ALA A 382 12.03 -2.15 2.84
C ALA A 382 11.25 -0.98 3.47
N GLN A 383 11.72 -0.42 4.58
CA GLN A 383 11.24 0.87 5.09
C GLN A 383 11.91 2.06 4.39
N ALA A 384 13.04 1.85 3.70
CA ALA A 384 13.74 2.89 2.97
C ALA A 384 13.11 3.11 1.59
N VAL A 385 12.97 4.39 1.21
CA VAL A 385 12.35 4.79 -0.06
C VAL A 385 13.20 4.36 -1.26
N ARG A 386 14.51 4.70 -1.26
CA ARG A 386 15.39 4.48 -2.42
C ARG A 386 15.54 3.01 -2.85
N PRO A 387 15.75 2.04 -1.93
CA PRO A 387 15.73 0.61 -2.29
C PRO A 387 14.42 0.16 -2.91
N LEU A 388 13.27 0.62 -2.38
CA LEU A 388 11.97 0.27 -2.92
C LEU A 388 11.77 0.81 -4.33
N VAL A 389 12.22 2.03 -4.63
CA VAL A 389 12.21 2.58 -5.98
C VAL A 389 12.94 1.64 -6.94
N LEU A 390 14.15 1.19 -6.59
CA LEU A 390 14.92 0.26 -7.44
C LEU A 390 14.19 -1.07 -7.65
N VAL A 391 13.58 -1.62 -6.60
CA VAL A 391 12.81 -2.87 -6.70
C VAL A 391 11.60 -2.69 -7.61
N PHE A 392 10.81 -1.62 -7.43
CA PHE A 392 9.63 -1.36 -8.24
C PHE A 392 10.01 -1.06 -9.70
N THR A 393 11.06 -0.29 -9.96
CA THR A 393 11.56 -0.06 -11.33
C THR A 393 12.02 -1.36 -11.97
N THR A 394 12.69 -2.26 -11.23
CA THR A 394 13.11 -3.58 -11.75
C THR A 394 11.90 -4.46 -12.08
N ILE A 395 10.88 -4.49 -11.22
CA ILE A 395 9.64 -5.22 -11.50
C ILE A 395 8.92 -4.62 -12.70
N ALA A 396 8.88 -3.29 -12.81
CA ALA A 396 8.29 -2.60 -13.95
C ALA A 396 9.01 -2.98 -15.25
N PHE A 397 10.34 -3.03 -15.27
CA PHE A 397 11.10 -3.51 -16.42
C PHE A 397 10.75 -4.95 -16.80
N LEU A 398 10.66 -5.86 -15.82
CA LEU A 398 10.29 -7.24 -16.05
C LEU A 398 8.89 -7.36 -16.68
N VAL A 399 7.93 -6.60 -16.15
CA VAL A 399 6.56 -6.55 -16.68
C VAL A 399 6.56 -5.98 -18.10
N THR A 400 7.25 -4.87 -18.35
CA THR A 400 7.36 -4.28 -19.70
C THR A 400 7.94 -5.27 -20.72
N ILE A 401 8.97 -6.03 -20.34
CA ILE A 401 9.56 -7.06 -21.22
C ILE A 401 8.58 -8.22 -21.43
N LEU A 402 7.88 -8.66 -20.38
CA LEU A 402 6.93 -9.78 -20.47
C LEU A 402 5.73 -9.48 -21.36
N PHE A 403 5.33 -8.20 -21.44
CA PHE A 403 4.19 -7.74 -22.22
C PHE A 403 4.60 -7.03 -23.51
N ASP A 404 5.88 -7.06 -23.91
CA ASP A 404 6.41 -6.36 -25.10
C ASP A 404 6.01 -4.87 -25.18
N ALA A 405 5.89 -4.21 -24.01
CA ALA A 405 5.39 -2.85 -23.89
C ALA A 405 4.03 -2.61 -24.57
N ASP A 406 3.15 -3.62 -24.61
CA ASP A 406 1.82 -3.53 -25.21
C ASP A 406 0.78 -3.00 -24.21
N VAL A 407 0.04 -1.98 -24.63
CA VAL A 407 -0.97 -1.30 -23.81
C VAL A 407 -2.22 -2.17 -23.64
N ASP A 408 -2.67 -2.81 -24.71
CA ASP A 408 -3.90 -3.61 -24.73
C ASP A 408 -3.75 -4.88 -23.87
N ALA A 409 -2.59 -5.53 -23.94
CA ALA A 409 -2.27 -6.73 -23.16
C ALA A 409 -2.24 -6.45 -21.65
N GLN A 410 -1.95 -5.22 -21.25
CA GLN A 410 -1.89 -4.80 -19.85
C GLN A 410 -3.21 -4.20 -19.33
N GLY A 411 -4.03 -3.61 -20.22
CA GLY A 411 -5.23 -2.86 -19.85
C GLY A 411 -6.26 -3.64 -19.04
N GLY A 412 -6.37 -4.96 -19.24
CA GLY A 412 -7.22 -5.82 -18.42
C GLY A 412 -6.78 -5.89 -16.94
N ALA A 413 -5.48 -6.01 -16.68
CA ALA A 413 -4.93 -6.06 -15.32
C ALA A 413 -5.10 -4.74 -14.58
N TYR A 414 -4.88 -3.62 -15.28
CA TYR A 414 -5.13 -2.28 -14.76
C TYR A 414 -6.60 -2.12 -14.34
N ALA A 415 -7.55 -2.43 -15.24
CA ALA A 415 -8.98 -2.34 -14.93
C ALA A 415 -9.38 -3.20 -13.73
N THR A 416 -8.88 -4.43 -13.66
CA THR A 416 -9.14 -5.34 -12.52
C THR A 416 -8.58 -4.78 -11.21
N GLY A 417 -7.34 -4.26 -11.21
CA GLY A 417 -6.71 -3.65 -10.04
C GLY A 417 -7.53 -2.51 -9.46
N VAL A 418 -7.79 -1.48 -10.27
CA VAL A 418 -8.56 -0.29 -9.88
C VAL A 418 -9.95 -0.67 -9.35
N LEU A 419 -10.69 -1.50 -10.09
CA LEU A 419 -12.07 -1.86 -9.72
C LEU A 419 -12.13 -2.65 -8.41
N VAL A 420 -11.19 -3.55 -8.16
CA VAL A 420 -11.13 -4.29 -6.89
C VAL A 420 -10.84 -3.37 -5.71
N LEU A 421 -9.92 -2.40 -5.85
CA LEU A 421 -9.60 -1.43 -4.80
C LEU A 421 -10.78 -0.51 -4.48
N ILE A 422 -11.45 0.04 -5.50
CA ILE A 422 -12.63 0.89 -5.30
C ILE A 422 -13.79 0.08 -4.69
N THR A 423 -13.99 -1.16 -5.14
CA THR A 423 -15.01 -2.07 -4.57
C THR A 423 -14.71 -2.38 -3.11
N SER A 424 -13.45 -2.67 -2.79
CA SER A 424 -12.96 -2.84 -1.42
C SER A 424 -13.26 -1.60 -0.58
N ALA A 425 -12.97 -0.39 -1.07
CA ALA A 425 -13.26 0.87 -0.40
C ALA A 425 -14.76 1.07 -0.14
N ALA A 426 -15.61 0.82 -1.13
CA ALA A 426 -17.05 0.95 -0.99
C ALA A 426 -17.61 -0.01 0.07
N ILE A 427 -17.17 -1.27 0.06
CA ILE A 427 -17.57 -2.29 1.06
C ILE A 427 -17.05 -1.91 2.45
N ALA A 428 -15.79 -1.49 2.57
CA ALA A 428 -15.17 -1.09 3.83
C ALA A 428 -15.95 0.04 4.51
N VAL A 429 -16.29 1.08 3.74
CA VAL A 429 -17.06 2.22 4.22
C VAL A 429 -18.50 1.81 4.57
N THR A 430 -19.13 0.93 3.79
CA THR A 430 -20.47 0.39 4.10
C THR A 430 -20.48 -0.35 5.44
N LEU A 431 -19.50 -1.23 5.67
CA LEU A 431 -19.37 -1.97 6.91
C LEU A 431 -19.07 -1.05 8.10
N SER A 432 -18.22 -0.04 7.91
CA SER A 432 -17.94 0.95 8.95
C SER A 432 -19.19 1.77 9.31
N ALA A 433 -19.94 2.27 8.32
CA ALA A 433 -21.19 2.99 8.54
C ALA A 433 -22.23 2.14 9.30
N ARG A 434 -22.31 0.84 8.96
CA ARG A 434 -23.18 -0.12 9.65
C ARG A 434 -22.76 -0.31 11.11
N ARG A 435 -21.47 -0.50 11.39
CA ARG A 435 -20.95 -0.64 12.77
C ARG A 435 -21.16 0.61 13.61
N ARG A 436 -21.03 1.79 13.01
CA ARG A 436 -21.30 3.09 13.64
C ARG A 436 -22.78 3.43 13.75
N ARG A 437 -23.69 2.50 13.40
CA ARG A 437 -25.15 2.65 13.47
C ARG A 437 -25.68 3.87 12.68
N GLN A 438 -25.15 4.10 11.48
CA GLN A 438 -25.58 5.18 10.59
C GLN A 438 -26.47 4.62 9.46
N PRO A 439 -27.80 4.46 9.66
CA PRO A 439 -28.64 3.70 8.74
C PRO A 439 -28.73 4.32 7.34
N ARG A 440 -28.87 5.65 7.24
CA ARG A 440 -28.94 6.36 5.95
C ARG A 440 -27.65 6.22 5.15
N ALA A 441 -26.50 6.41 5.80
CA ALA A 441 -25.20 6.24 5.17
C ALA A 441 -24.96 4.77 4.76
N THR A 442 -25.37 3.81 5.60
CA THR A 442 -25.25 2.39 5.30
C THR A 442 -26.02 2.03 4.03
N VAL A 443 -27.26 2.50 3.87
CA VAL A 443 -28.06 2.23 2.65
C VAL A 443 -27.42 2.89 1.42
N ALA A 444 -26.98 4.14 1.54
CA ALA A 444 -26.31 4.84 0.44
C ALA A 444 -25.02 4.14 -0.01
N PHE A 445 -24.12 3.80 0.93
CA PHE A 445 -22.87 3.10 0.61
C PHE A 445 -23.10 1.66 0.16
N ALA A 446 -24.14 0.98 0.66
CA ALA A 446 -24.52 -0.34 0.16
C ALA A 446 -24.95 -0.29 -1.30
N ALA A 447 -25.76 0.71 -1.70
CA ALA A 447 -26.14 0.91 -3.10
C ALA A 447 -24.90 1.16 -3.98
N ILE A 448 -23.97 2.01 -3.54
CA ILE A 448 -22.70 2.28 -4.24
C ILE A 448 -21.86 0.99 -4.35
N SER A 449 -21.79 0.20 -3.28
CA SER A 449 -21.06 -1.08 -3.27
C SER A 449 -21.64 -2.05 -4.29
N VAL A 450 -22.97 -2.13 -4.43
CA VAL A 450 -23.61 -2.98 -5.45
C VAL A 450 -23.18 -2.59 -6.86
N VAL A 451 -23.11 -1.28 -7.16
CA VAL A 451 -22.67 -0.78 -8.47
C VAL A 451 -21.22 -1.19 -8.76
N PHE A 452 -20.30 -1.00 -7.80
CA PHE A 452 -18.89 -1.36 -8.00
C PHE A 452 -18.64 -2.88 -8.00
N VAL A 453 -19.41 -3.65 -7.23
CA VAL A 453 -19.39 -5.12 -7.30
C VAL A 453 -19.83 -5.59 -8.68
N TYR A 454 -20.93 -5.03 -9.21
CA TYR A 454 -21.37 -5.31 -10.58
C TYR A 454 -20.27 -4.98 -11.60
N ALA A 455 -19.69 -3.78 -11.54
CA ALA A 455 -18.65 -3.37 -12.47
C ALA A 455 -17.41 -4.27 -12.41
N THR A 456 -16.99 -4.65 -11.20
CA THR A 456 -15.85 -5.56 -10.98
C THR A 456 -16.11 -6.94 -11.56
N ILE A 457 -17.28 -7.52 -11.28
CA ILE A 457 -17.64 -8.85 -11.80
C ILE A 457 -17.74 -8.82 -13.32
N THR A 458 -18.44 -7.84 -13.90
CA THR A 458 -18.56 -7.70 -15.35
C THR A 458 -17.18 -7.55 -16.00
N ASN A 459 -16.30 -6.72 -15.44
CA ASN A 459 -14.94 -6.57 -15.94
C ASN A 459 -14.13 -7.88 -15.85
N MET A 460 -14.21 -8.62 -14.74
CA MET A 460 -13.49 -9.91 -14.60
C MET A 460 -14.01 -10.98 -15.57
N VAL A 461 -15.28 -10.92 -15.96
CA VAL A 461 -15.87 -11.82 -16.97
C VAL A 461 -15.46 -11.41 -18.39
N GLU A 462 -15.48 -10.11 -18.71
CA GLU A 462 -15.07 -9.59 -20.01
C GLU A 462 -13.55 -9.69 -20.25
N ARG A 463 -12.75 -9.51 -19.20
CA ARG A 463 -11.29 -9.42 -19.21
C ARG A 463 -10.64 -10.37 -18.18
N PRO A 464 -10.76 -11.71 -18.37
CA PRO A 464 -10.25 -12.70 -17.42
C PRO A 464 -8.72 -12.67 -17.28
N GLU A 465 -7.99 -12.15 -18.26
CA GLU A 465 -6.54 -11.94 -18.21
C GLU A 465 -6.12 -11.04 -17.04
N GLY A 466 -6.93 -10.04 -16.68
CA GLY A 466 -6.62 -9.16 -15.55
C GLY A 466 -6.56 -9.91 -14.21
N VAL A 467 -7.45 -10.90 -14.04
CA VAL A 467 -7.46 -11.78 -12.85
C VAL A 467 -6.25 -12.71 -12.80
N LYS A 468 -5.82 -13.23 -13.96
CA LYS A 468 -4.63 -14.09 -14.05
C LYS A 468 -3.39 -13.31 -13.61
N ILE A 469 -3.21 -12.09 -14.11
CA ILE A 469 -2.08 -11.23 -13.80
C ILE A 469 -2.10 -10.85 -12.31
N ALA A 470 -3.26 -10.41 -11.80
CA ALA A 470 -3.40 -10.10 -10.38
C ALA A 470 -3.07 -11.30 -9.48
N SER A 471 -3.45 -12.52 -9.90
CA SER A 471 -3.13 -13.75 -9.16
C SER A 471 -1.63 -14.03 -9.10
N CYS A 472 -0.86 -13.71 -10.14
CA CYS A 472 0.60 -13.80 -10.14
C CYS A 472 1.23 -12.83 -9.13
N PHE A 473 0.77 -11.58 -9.09
CA PHE A 473 1.22 -10.60 -8.08
C PHE A 473 0.87 -11.03 -6.66
N ILE A 474 -0.38 -11.48 -6.43
CA ILE A 474 -0.82 -12.01 -5.13
C ILE A 474 0.07 -13.19 -4.72
N ALA A 475 0.28 -14.16 -5.60
CA ALA A 475 1.15 -15.31 -5.32
C ALA A 475 2.58 -14.88 -5.01
N GLY A 476 3.14 -13.93 -5.78
CA GLY A 476 4.47 -13.37 -5.55
C GLY A 476 4.61 -12.72 -4.17
N ILE A 477 3.67 -11.85 -3.80
CA ILE A 477 3.64 -11.24 -2.46
C ILE A 477 3.49 -12.31 -1.38
N MET A 478 2.58 -13.28 -1.55
CA MET A 478 2.37 -14.36 -0.58
C MET A 478 3.64 -15.20 -0.37
N ILE A 479 4.35 -15.58 -1.45
CA ILE A 479 5.59 -16.35 -1.39
C ILE A 479 6.69 -15.55 -0.71
N VAL A 480 6.92 -14.29 -1.12
CA VAL A 480 7.96 -13.44 -0.53
C VAL A 480 7.66 -13.18 0.95
N SER A 481 6.40 -12.92 1.29
CA SER A 481 5.94 -12.71 2.66
C SER A 481 6.14 -13.94 3.53
N PHE A 482 5.79 -15.12 3.02
CA PHE A 482 5.98 -16.39 3.73
C PHE A 482 7.47 -16.71 3.92
N LEU A 483 8.28 -16.56 2.88
CA LEU A 483 9.72 -16.81 2.94
C LEU A 483 10.42 -15.84 3.91
N SER A 484 10.08 -14.54 3.85
CA SER A 484 10.54 -13.54 4.82
C SER A 484 10.16 -13.93 6.25
N ARG A 485 8.91 -14.37 6.47
CA ARG A 485 8.44 -14.77 7.80
C ARG A 485 9.18 -16.01 8.35
N VAL A 486 9.51 -16.97 7.49
CA VAL A 486 10.28 -18.17 7.87
C VAL A 486 11.72 -17.81 8.20
N ILE A 487 12.39 -17.02 7.37
CA ILE A 487 13.79 -16.63 7.61
C ILE A 487 13.92 -15.84 8.91
N ARG A 488 12.95 -14.96 9.17
CA ARG A 488 12.95 -14.05 10.33
C ARG A 488 12.21 -14.63 11.53
N SER A 489 11.93 -15.94 11.51
CA SER A 489 11.22 -16.59 12.60
C SER A 489 11.97 -16.49 13.93
N PHE A 490 13.31 -16.41 13.87
CA PHE A 490 14.22 -16.43 15.01
C PHE A 490 14.79 -15.06 15.42
N GLU A 491 14.45 -13.97 14.71
CA GLU A 491 14.85 -12.61 15.12
C GLU A 491 14.16 -12.19 16.44
N LEU A 492 14.85 -11.45 17.31
CA LEU A 492 14.24 -10.81 18.49
C LEU A 492 13.33 -9.65 18.04
N ARG A 493 12.06 -9.64 18.48
CA ARG A 493 10.96 -8.79 17.96
C ARG A 493 10.42 -7.79 18.97
N VAL A 494 11.10 -7.65 20.11
CA VAL A 494 10.68 -6.72 21.16
C VAL A 494 11.55 -5.48 21.08
N THR A 495 10.91 -4.32 20.94
CA THR A 495 11.59 -3.01 20.80
C THR A 495 11.92 -2.39 22.15
N ALA A 496 11.04 -2.57 23.13
CA ALA A 496 11.25 -2.15 24.52
C ALA A 496 10.55 -3.12 25.47
N VAL A 497 11.10 -3.25 26.68
CA VAL A 497 10.49 -3.99 27.79
C VAL A 497 10.18 -2.98 28.88
N ASP A 498 8.90 -2.86 29.24
CA ASP A 498 8.43 -2.00 30.33
C ASP A 498 7.99 -2.87 31.50
N LEU A 499 8.57 -2.61 32.67
CA LEU A 499 8.32 -3.34 33.89
C LEU A 499 7.48 -2.48 34.82
N ASP A 500 6.40 -3.04 35.36
CA ASP A 500 5.74 -2.37 36.47
C ASP A 500 6.60 -2.40 37.75
N GLU A 501 6.24 -1.54 38.71
CA GLU A 501 6.98 -1.40 39.97
C GLU A 501 7.10 -2.73 40.74
N THR A 502 6.13 -3.65 40.58
CA THR A 502 6.13 -4.94 41.28
C THR A 502 7.08 -5.95 40.63
N ALA A 503 7.07 -6.03 39.30
CA ALA A 503 8.00 -6.86 38.53
C ALA A 503 9.44 -6.42 38.77
N GLU A 504 9.69 -5.10 38.74
CA GLU A 504 11.01 -4.54 39.00
C GLU A 504 11.48 -4.86 40.42
N ARG A 505 10.59 -4.74 41.42
CA ARG A 505 10.88 -5.11 42.81
C ARG A 505 11.27 -6.59 42.93
N PHE A 506 10.50 -7.50 42.35
CA PHE A 506 10.80 -8.94 42.40
C PHE A 506 12.18 -9.28 41.82
N ILE A 507 12.53 -8.67 40.70
CA ILE A 507 13.82 -8.87 40.05
C ILE A 507 14.97 -8.34 40.92
N ARG A 508 14.80 -7.14 41.50
CA ARG A 508 15.82 -6.53 42.37
C ARG A 508 16.05 -7.31 43.66
N GLU A 509 14.99 -7.84 44.28
CA GLU A 509 15.09 -8.65 45.52
C GLU A 509 15.86 -9.97 45.34
N LEU A 510 15.85 -10.53 44.13
CA LEU A 510 16.54 -11.78 43.82
C LEU A 510 18.01 -11.56 43.40
N SER A 511 18.47 -10.32 43.36
CA SER A 511 19.86 -9.91 43.09
C SER A 511 20.63 -9.68 44.41
N PRO A 512 21.94 -9.98 44.52
CA PRO A 512 22.87 -10.43 43.49
C PRO A 512 22.90 -11.96 43.34
N GLY A 513 22.56 -12.46 42.15
CA GLY A 513 22.58 -13.88 41.80
C GLY A 513 21.87 -14.16 40.47
N PRO A 514 22.10 -15.33 39.83
CA PRO A 514 21.38 -15.70 38.61
C PRO A 514 19.90 -15.95 38.94
N ILE A 515 19.04 -15.10 38.38
CA ILE A 515 17.59 -15.22 38.55
C ILE A 515 17.08 -16.47 37.81
N ARG A 516 16.21 -17.23 38.47
CA ARG A 516 15.66 -18.49 37.98
C ARG A 516 14.19 -18.30 37.65
N LEU A 517 13.85 -18.53 36.38
CA LEU A 517 12.51 -18.38 35.84
C LEU A 517 11.96 -19.74 35.41
N ILE A 518 10.69 -19.99 35.66
CA ILE A 518 9.99 -21.20 35.21
C ILE A 518 8.88 -20.76 34.25
N ALA A 519 8.92 -21.26 33.02
CA ALA A 519 7.87 -20.99 32.06
C ALA A 519 6.60 -21.76 32.43
N HIS A 520 5.45 -21.08 32.46
CA HIS A 520 4.16 -21.68 32.78
C HIS A 520 3.11 -21.21 31.79
N GLU A 521 2.33 -22.16 31.24
CA GLU A 521 1.14 -21.83 30.45
C GLU A 521 0.06 -21.18 31.33
N PRO A 522 -0.63 -20.11 30.91
CA PRO A 522 -1.66 -19.49 31.74
C PRO A 522 -2.76 -20.50 32.15
N PRO A 523 -3.21 -20.49 33.42
CA PRO A 523 -4.24 -21.41 33.91
C PRO A 523 -5.49 -21.36 33.02
N SER A 524 -5.98 -22.53 32.58
CA SER A 524 -7.23 -22.61 31.83
C SER A 524 -8.36 -23.13 32.73
N GLU A 525 -9.52 -22.45 32.75
CA GLU A 525 -10.69 -22.86 33.54
C GLU A 525 -11.24 -24.26 33.18
N ARG A 526 -10.70 -24.90 32.14
CA ARG A 526 -11.16 -26.21 31.64
C ARG A 526 -10.71 -27.40 32.48
N ASP A 527 -9.68 -27.25 33.31
CA ASP A 527 -9.03 -28.38 33.97
C ASP A 527 -9.54 -28.69 35.38
N GLY A 528 -10.49 -27.90 35.91
CA GLY A 528 -11.12 -28.15 37.22
C GLY A 528 -10.19 -28.10 38.44
N ARG A 529 -8.89 -27.83 38.24
CA ARG A 529 -7.87 -27.62 39.27
C ARG A 529 -7.91 -26.18 39.78
N SER A 530 -7.60 -25.99 41.06
CA SER A 530 -7.36 -24.63 41.57
C SER A 530 -6.02 -24.10 41.06
N ILE A 531 -5.93 -22.79 40.82
CA ILE A 531 -4.70 -22.12 40.36
C ILE A 531 -3.49 -22.45 41.26
N ASP A 532 -3.72 -22.53 42.57
CA ASP A 532 -2.68 -22.86 43.56
C ASP A 532 -2.15 -24.29 43.45
N GLU A 533 -2.99 -25.25 43.05
CA GLU A 533 -2.60 -26.63 42.80
C GLU A 533 -1.77 -26.75 41.52
N GLU A 534 -2.12 -25.98 40.49
CA GLU A 534 -1.39 -25.94 39.21
C GLU A 534 0.03 -25.39 39.40
N TYR A 535 0.18 -24.26 40.09
CA TYR A 535 1.49 -23.69 40.42
C TYR A 535 2.33 -24.64 41.27
N ARG A 536 1.72 -25.29 42.26
CA ARG A 536 2.43 -26.25 43.13
C ARG A 536 2.93 -27.45 42.35
N ALA A 537 2.08 -28.01 41.48
CA ALA A 537 2.43 -29.17 40.66
C ALA A 537 3.58 -28.81 39.70
N LYS A 538 3.47 -27.67 39.01
CA LYS A 538 4.51 -27.20 38.08
C LYS A 538 5.85 -26.98 38.76
N LEU A 539 5.86 -26.34 39.93
CA LEU A 539 7.08 -26.16 40.72
C LEU A 539 7.67 -27.49 41.19
N ALA A 540 6.84 -28.46 41.60
CA ALA A 540 7.31 -29.76 42.05
C ALA A 540 7.95 -30.57 40.92
N GLU A 541 7.35 -30.54 39.72
CA GLU A 541 7.86 -31.19 38.51
C GLU A 541 9.24 -30.63 38.11
N GLU A 542 9.34 -29.31 37.98
CA GLU A 542 10.58 -28.63 37.61
C GLU A 542 11.70 -28.84 38.64
N ARG A 543 11.34 -28.90 39.93
CA ARG A 543 12.28 -29.24 41.01
C ARG A 543 12.80 -30.66 40.87
N ALA A 544 11.94 -31.61 40.53
CA ALA A 544 12.31 -33.02 40.36
C ALA A 544 13.17 -33.24 39.10
N GLY A 545 12.85 -32.56 38.00
CA GLY A 545 13.57 -32.68 36.73
C GLY A 545 14.93 -31.95 36.72
N HIS A 546 15.00 -30.73 37.27
CA HIS A 546 16.15 -29.83 37.07
C HIS A 546 17.04 -29.58 38.29
N HIS A 547 16.67 -30.11 39.46
CA HIS A 547 17.44 -29.91 40.71
C HIS A 547 17.78 -28.43 40.96
N ILE A 548 16.77 -27.55 40.98
CA ILE A 548 16.93 -26.09 41.08
C ILE A 548 17.47 -25.69 42.48
N PRO A 549 18.68 -25.07 42.61
CA PRO A 549 19.11 -24.42 43.85
C PRO A 549 18.13 -23.34 44.34
N ASP A 550 17.82 -23.38 45.64
CA ASP A 550 16.99 -22.41 46.36
C ASP A 550 15.58 -22.26 45.75
N PRO A 551 14.72 -23.28 45.93
CA PRO A 551 13.39 -23.37 45.30
C PRO A 551 12.41 -22.26 45.71
N ASP A 552 12.74 -21.47 46.73
CA ASP A 552 11.95 -20.32 47.21
C ASP A 552 12.33 -19.01 46.50
N LYS A 553 13.36 -19.04 45.63
CA LYS A 553 13.86 -17.91 44.84
C LYS A 553 13.63 -18.08 43.34
N VAL A 554 12.42 -18.46 42.96
CA VAL A 554 12.01 -18.66 41.56
C VAL A 554 10.89 -17.70 41.18
N LEU A 555 10.88 -17.28 39.91
CA LEU A 555 9.80 -16.50 39.31
C LEU A 555 9.08 -17.37 38.27
N LEU A 556 7.75 -17.43 38.36
CA LEU A 556 6.94 -18.01 37.29
C LEU A 556 6.76 -16.97 36.18
N VAL A 557 6.83 -17.39 34.93
CA VAL A 557 6.60 -16.53 33.76
C VAL A 557 5.40 -17.06 32.99
N GLU A 558 4.34 -16.25 32.94
CA GLU A 558 3.16 -16.51 32.12
C GLU A 558 3.17 -15.54 30.95
N VAL A 559 3.12 -16.05 29.72
CA VAL A 559 2.97 -15.21 28.53
C VAL A 559 1.55 -15.29 28.01
N GLU A 560 0.86 -14.16 27.98
CA GLU A 560 -0.42 -14.01 27.29
C GLU A 560 -0.15 -13.57 25.84
N VAL A 561 -0.50 -14.46 24.90
CA VAL A 561 -0.40 -14.17 23.47
C VAL A 561 -1.52 -13.20 23.09
N THR A 562 -1.14 -11.97 22.76
CA THR A 562 -2.10 -10.92 22.38
C THR A 562 -2.52 -11.08 20.93
N ASP A 563 -1.72 -10.56 20.00
CA ASP A 563 -1.88 -10.78 18.56
C ASP A 563 -0.56 -11.32 17.98
N PRO A 564 -0.49 -12.60 17.55
CA PRO A 564 0.74 -13.26 17.07
C PRO A 564 1.21 -12.81 15.69
N SER A 565 0.92 -11.55 15.40
CA SER A 565 0.69 -11.03 14.09
C SER A 565 1.30 -9.64 13.94
N ASP A 566 1.36 -8.85 15.00
CA ASP A 566 2.21 -7.67 15.07
C ASP A 566 3.68 -8.12 15.18
N PHE A 567 4.53 -7.60 14.29
CA PHE A 567 5.91 -8.05 14.15
C PHE A 567 6.89 -7.35 15.11
N GLU A 568 6.55 -6.16 15.61
CA GLU A 568 7.32 -5.45 16.64
C GLU A 568 6.34 -4.96 17.72
N THR A 569 6.64 -5.20 18.99
CA THR A 569 5.78 -4.79 20.11
C THR A 569 6.61 -4.40 21.32
N GLU A 570 6.10 -3.43 22.08
CA GLU A 570 6.56 -3.16 23.44
C GLU A 570 6.05 -4.28 24.34
N LEU A 571 6.94 -4.85 25.15
CA LEU A 571 6.64 -5.92 26.07
C LEU A 571 6.26 -5.32 27.42
N CYS A 572 4.99 -5.41 27.78
CA CYS A 572 4.53 -5.00 29.11
C CYS A 572 4.64 -6.20 30.07
N VAL A 573 5.41 -6.02 31.14
CA VAL A 573 5.66 -7.05 32.15
C VAL A 573 5.09 -6.59 33.48
N ARG A 574 4.13 -7.36 34.00
CA ARG A 574 3.47 -7.09 35.28
C ARG A 574 3.84 -8.12 36.33
N GLY A 575 4.16 -7.66 37.53
CA GLY A 575 4.42 -8.54 38.67
C GLY A 575 3.13 -8.80 39.45
N GLU A 576 2.72 -10.06 39.55
CA GLU A 576 1.60 -10.50 40.38
C GLU A 576 2.08 -11.42 41.51
N GLN A 577 1.67 -11.13 42.75
CA GLN A 577 1.85 -12.04 43.89
C GLN A 577 0.57 -12.86 44.05
N ARG A 578 0.63 -14.17 43.79
CA ARG A 578 -0.49 -15.10 43.97
C ARG A 578 -0.17 -16.08 45.09
N GLY A 579 -0.71 -15.83 46.28
CA GLY A 579 -0.34 -16.61 47.47
C GLY A 579 1.17 -16.57 47.72
N PRO A 580 1.85 -17.72 47.86
CA PRO A 580 3.31 -17.77 48.02
C PRO A 580 4.09 -17.55 46.71
N TYR A 581 3.42 -17.51 45.56
CA TYR A 581 4.07 -17.53 44.24
C TYR A 581 4.24 -16.13 43.65
N ARG A 582 5.44 -15.87 43.11
CA ARG A 582 5.78 -14.64 42.37
C ARG A 582 5.66 -14.91 40.88
N VAL A 583 4.75 -14.22 40.20
CA VAL A 583 4.45 -14.42 38.78
C VAL A 583 4.76 -13.16 37.99
N LEU A 584 5.53 -13.28 36.92
CA LEU A 584 5.68 -12.26 35.90
C LEU A 584 4.71 -12.56 34.76
N ARG A 585 3.67 -11.74 34.63
CA ARG A 585 2.76 -11.78 33.49
C ARG A 585 3.27 -10.90 32.38
N VAL A 586 3.44 -11.50 31.23
CA VAL A 586 4.02 -10.86 30.05
C VAL A 586 2.98 -10.88 28.94
N SER A 587 2.67 -9.72 28.37
CA SER A 587 1.84 -9.66 27.18
C SER A 587 2.73 -9.47 25.96
N GLY A 588 2.64 -10.39 24.99
CA GLY A 588 3.48 -10.33 23.78
C GLY A 588 2.87 -11.08 22.60
N PRO A 589 3.42 -10.90 21.38
CA PRO A 589 2.90 -11.53 20.17
C PRO A 589 3.33 -13.01 20.04
N ALA A 590 4.47 -13.39 20.60
CA ALA A 590 4.95 -14.77 20.52
C ALA A 590 5.64 -15.16 21.82
N VAL A 591 5.26 -16.32 22.37
CA VAL A 591 5.76 -16.81 23.66
C VAL A 591 7.29 -16.87 23.69
N PRO A 592 7.99 -17.48 22.70
CA PRO A 592 9.45 -17.57 22.73
C PRO A 592 10.14 -16.22 22.66
N ASN A 593 9.55 -15.27 21.94
CA ASN A 593 10.12 -13.95 21.73
C ASN A 593 9.97 -13.06 22.97
N ALA A 594 8.77 -13.09 23.58
CA ALA A 594 8.47 -12.44 24.84
C ALA A 594 9.42 -12.90 25.96
N ILE A 595 9.61 -14.21 26.06
CA ILE A 595 10.55 -14.81 27.02
C ILE A 595 11.99 -14.37 26.72
N ALA A 596 12.47 -14.52 25.48
CA ALA A 596 13.84 -14.16 25.12
C ALA A 596 14.13 -12.68 25.43
N ALA A 597 13.18 -11.78 25.12
CA ALA A 597 13.31 -10.35 25.41
C ALA A 597 13.35 -10.06 26.91
N LEU A 598 12.46 -10.69 27.70
CA LEU A 598 12.46 -10.57 29.15
C LEU A 598 13.81 -11.02 29.74
N LEU A 599 14.35 -12.15 29.28
CA LEU A 599 15.63 -12.69 29.78
C LEU A 599 16.82 -11.77 29.45
N LEU A 600 16.86 -11.20 28.24
CA LEU A 600 17.89 -10.23 27.86
C LEU A 600 17.77 -8.95 28.67
N HIS A 601 16.55 -8.47 28.90
CA HIS A 601 16.30 -7.28 29.70
C HIS A 601 16.70 -7.48 31.18
N ILE A 602 16.35 -8.63 31.78
CA ILE A 602 16.79 -8.99 33.14
C ILE A 602 18.31 -9.03 33.24
N ARG A 603 18.99 -9.62 32.25
CA ARG A 603 20.45 -9.64 32.19
C ARG A 603 21.01 -8.22 32.14
N ASP A 604 20.48 -7.36 31.29
CA ASP A 604 20.98 -6.00 31.11
C ASP A 604 20.78 -5.14 32.37
N MET A 605 19.68 -5.36 33.10
CA MET A 605 19.44 -4.70 34.39
C MET A 605 20.31 -5.23 35.55
N THR A 606 20.55 -6.54 35.61
CA THR A 606 21.21 -7.19 36.77
C THR A 606 22.70 -7.43 36.55
N GLY A 607 23.18 -7.39 35.30
CA GLY A 607 24.53 -7.76 34.89
C GLY A 607 24.81 -9.27 34.90
N VAL A 608 23.84 -10.12 35.27
CA VAL A 608 24.00 -11.58 35.39
C VAL A 608 23.01 -12.29 34.45
N PRO A 609 23.45 -13.25 33.61
CA PRO A 609 22.53 -14.00 32.75
C PRO A 609 21.52 -14.82 33.58
N PRO A 610 20.21 -14.65 33.37
CA PRO A 610 19.19 -15.45 34.05
C PRO A 610 19.11 -16.87 33.46
N HIS A 611 18.44 -17.75 34.19
CA HIS A 611 18.14 -19.13 33.81
C HIS A 611 16.63 -19.30 33.63
N ILE A 612 16.21 -19.96 32.56
CA ILE A 612 14.81 -20.36 32.37
C ILE A 612 14.67 -21.87 32.19
N TYR A 613 13.62 -22.44 32.78
CA TYR A 613 13.27 -23.86 32.72
C TYR A 613 11.95 -24.06 31.96
N PHE A 614 11.91 -25.12 31.14
CA PHE A 614 10.80 -25.51 30.27
C PHE A 614 10.62 -27.04 30.31
N ASP A 615 9.41 -27.51 30.01
CA ASP A 615 9.18 -28.93 29.69
C ASP A 615 9.39 -29.20 28.20
N TRP A 616 9.71 -30.45 27.87
CA TRP A 616 9.62 -30.93 26.49
C TRP A 616 8.19 -30.87 25.94
N THR A 617 8.06 -30.32 24.73
CA THR A 617 6.79 -30.38 24.01
C THR A 617 6.60 -31.76 23.39
N GLU A 618 5.66 -32.55 23.91
CA GLU A 618 5.32 -33.88 23.39
C GLU A 618 4.60 -33.82 22.02
N GLY A 619 4.95 -34.71 21.09
CA GLY A 619 4.29 -34.84 19.78
C GLY A 619 5.18 -34.62 18.55
N ASN A 620 4.57 -34.24 17.42
CA ASN A 620 5.29 -34.06 16.14
C ASN A 620 5.96 -32.66 16.07
N PRO A 621 7.30 -32.57 16.00
CA PRO A 621 8.02 -31.30 16.05
C PRO A 621 7.71 -30.38 14.86
N VAL A 622 7.43 -30.93 13.68
CA VAL A 622 7.03 -30.13 12.51
C VAL A 622 5.67 -29.47 12.74
N LYS A 623 4.74 -30.18 13.38
CA LYS A 623 3.42 -29.64 13.70
C LYS A 623 3.52 -28.49 14.71
N HIS A 624 4.38 -28.63 15.72
CA HIS A 624 4.61 -27.60 16.73
C HIS A 624 5.39 -26.39 16.19
N LEU A 625 6.36 -26.60 15.29
CA LEU A 625 7.03 -25.51 14.58
C LEU A 625 6.06 -24.74 13.66
N LEU A 626 5.19 -25.44 12.93
CA LEU A 626 4.13 -24.79 12.15
C LEU A 626 3.16 -24.04 13.08
N ARG A 627 2.79 -24.64 14.22
CA ARG A 627 1.95 -23.98 15.22
C ARG A 627 2.61 -22.70 15.73
N TYR A 628 3.93 -22.70 15.97
CA TYR A 628 4.67 -21.49 16.30
C TYR A 628 4.62 -20.44 15.19
N LEU A 629 4.94 -20.83 13.95
CA LEU A 629 4.94 -19.92 12.80
C LEU A 629 3.57 -19.27 12.57
N PHE A 630 2.48 -20.00 12.79
CA PHE A 630 1.10 -19.54 12.56
C PHE A 630 0.41 -18.96 13.80
N PHE A 631 0.71 -19.39 15.01
CA PHE A 631 -0.05 -19.02 16.21
C PHE A 631 0.81 -18.40 17.32
N GLY A 632 2.12 -18.27 17.12
CA GLY A 632 3.03 -17.71 18.12
C GLY A 632 3.30 -18.63 19.31
N ASP A 633 2.79 -19.87 19.25
CA ASP A 633 2.81 -20.89 20.30
C ASP A 633 3.16 -22.27 19.69
N GLY A 634 4.16 -22.95 20.24
CA GLY A 634 4.72 -24.23 19.75
C GLY A 634 6.25 -24.27 19.80
N GLU A 635 6.85 -25.42 20.14
CA GLU A 635 8.32 -25.60 20.27
C GLU A 635 9.00 -24.47 21.07
N VAL A 636 8.42 -24.07 22.21
CA VAL A 636 8.79 -22.81 22.88
C VAL A 636 10.25 -22.79 23.31
N ALA A 637 10.73 -23.87 23.91
CA ALA A 637 12.08 -23.96 24.44
C ALA A 637 13.19 -23.87 23.37
N PRO A 638 13.19 -24.70 22.30
CA PRO A 638 14.23 -24.62 21.27
C PRO A 638 14.17 -23.30 20.49
N VAL A 639 12.98 -22.76 20.24
CA VAL A 639 12.83 -21.46 19.57
C VAL A 639 13.36 -20.33 20.45
N THR A 640 13.06 -20.32 21.76
CA THR A 640 13.59 -19.32 22.70
C THR A 640 15.12 -19.34 22.71
N ARG A 641 15.71 -20.54 22.75
CA ARG A 641 17.17 -20.71 22.71
C ARG A 641 17.78 -20.17 21.42
N GLU A 642 17.14 -20.41 20.28
CA GLU A 642 17.63 -19.95 18.99
C GLU A 642 17.53 -18.42 18.84
N ILE A 643 16.43 -17.81 19.30
CA ILE A 643 16.29 -16.35 19.36
C ILE A 643 17.39 -15.73 20.24
N LEU A 644 17.67 -16.31 21.40
CA LEU A 644 18.77 -15.88 22.28
C LEU A 644 20.15 -16.07 21.64
N ARG A 645 20.32 -17.10 20.80
CA ARG A 645 21.58 -17.36 20.08
C ARG A 645 21.86 -16.31 19.02
N GLU A 646 20.82 -15.91 18.29
CA GLU A 646 20.91 -14.87 17.26
C GLU A 646 21.10 -13.48 17.89
N ALA A 647 20.37 -13.18 18.97
CA ALA A 647 20.42 -11.87 19.64
C ALA A 647 21.68 -11.64 20.49
N GLU A 648 22.19 -12.67 21.18
CA GLU A 648 23.45 -12.62 21.94
C GLU A 648 24.40 -13.73 21.48
N PRO A 649 25.32 -13.41 20.55
CA PRO A 649 26.28 -14.39 20.04
C PRO A 649 27.25 -14.92 21.10
N ASP A 650 27.57 -14.12 22.13
CA ASP A 650 28.49 -14.53 23.21
C ASP A 650 27.81 -15.51 24.19
N PRO A 651 28.24 -16.79 24.24
CA PRO A 651 27.66 -17.79 25.13
C PRO A 651 27.75 -17.43 26.62
N ARG A 652 28.71 -16.60 27.04
CA ARG A 652 28.90 -16.22 28.45
C ARG A 652 27.92 -15.16 28.92
N ARG A 653 27.38 -14.36 27.99
CA ARG A 653 26.39 -13.31 28.26
C ARG A 653 24.98 -13.76 27.92
N ARG A 654 24.82 -14.93 27.30
CA ARG A 654 23.52 -15.45 26.89
C ARG A 654 22.76 -16.03 28.09
N PRO A 655 21.48 -15.68 28.28
CA PRO A 655 20.61 -16.38 29.23
C PRO A 655 20.59 -17.90 28.98
N ALA A 656 20.53 -18.68 30.06
CA ALA A 656 20.58 -20.14 29.98
C ALA A 656 19.16 -20.73 29.85
N VAL A 657 18.96 -21.61 28.86
CA VAL A 657 17.70 -22.33 28.64
C VAL A 657 17.88 -23.79 29.02
N HIS A 658 17.04 -24.29 29.92
CA HIS A 658 17.00 -25.67 30.38
C HIS A 658 15.68 -26.30 29.95
N VAL A 659 15.73 -27.56 29.50
CA VAL A 659 14.54 -28.32 29.04
C VAL A 659 14.53 -29.69 29.69
N GLY A 660 13.42 -30.03 30.35
CA GLY A 660 13.25 -31.21 31.21
C GLY A 660 12.25 -32.21 30.69
#